data_AF-A0A914ERQ5-F1
#
_entry.id   AF-A0A914ERQ5-F1
#
_cell.length_a   1.000
_cell.length_b   1.000
_cell.length_c   1.000
_cell.angle_alpha   90.00
_cell.angle_beta   90.00
_cell.angle_gamma   90.00
#
_symmetry.space_group_name_H-M   'P 1'
#
loop_
_entity.id
_entity.type
_entity.pdbx_description
1 polymer ?
#
loop_
_entity_poly.entity_id
_entity_poly.type
_entity_poly.pdbx_seq_one_letter_code
_entity_poly.pdbx_strand_id
1 'polypeptide(L)'
;MIQSAGCSRGFDGTLNVFPNEIDWIGHKPVVLNGPCLNEGETAKCRFYDPNGNQSGFSMVPALIEGSDSSTKFICGTPYFYTTGRIKIELAIFNSSNIESNKYTGYINIVSPKKTGNGLKFSLSTIDANGVLMKFNWSIENFENSTGQNVVPKISIWLLKWGLGSVQNNTYILEGSKLSGDLTTENGYSNDTYITDKASFLCQVDPNNLISRIAIVAINAEYDSVDKLRPDDYFTYITGPQVDQIITYVCNNSVLAQMCNGWIQIAQPVGALTTCPPTYNITEYDSNWISDPTCSNYNPECIYNPGADSCVIFSAANQQGSSQQCCYKDEKIFIEVPGGGRAQLYHPSISAGLKHFAYDNLGWFSCCSKQDATLCEKFINLRPSSTVDNNPPGISASYGEPHFVTYDGFRYTFNGLGEYWLLKNNPEQPVAFQARTEQVKSSDGISQVSGITAFVMKSENSSKIQIQQSNIRTADIYIDDVLLDGPFDLDHELDLTGVHIKIAQNLKNFIVSFADGMTFTITPYIRAFGIEVLISSDFKGNKTSGLLGVYNGNSSDDLTLPNGTILPINSTAAEIYFNLKAWNIAKNESLFYYTDGNTYDTFNGQPFSPVANYDPSKVTPEMTALCGGDQFCLFDYVITGDPNFANETKILGNKLSETIKALQEQIPLCSMLTKPENGYVNLETYIPPVTAIFGCFDGYVLEGNTQLFCDSNSWNGTEPVCKSLSTETTTISTATTTSNCFSTCMSQCSSTTVFTTSVTKGSNPTGTAPTEKSTSSANNLKSISFMFILFIIWGIH
;
A
#
# COMPACT_ATOMS: atom_id res chain seq x y z
N MET A 1 20.88 -12.74 16.97
CA MET A 1 22.23 -13.34 17.14
C MET A 1 22.32 -14.56 16.24
N ILE A 2 23.49 -14.88 15.68
CA ILE A 2 23.71 -16.18 15.04
C ILE A 2 23.78 -17.22 16.17
N GLN A 3 22.83 -18.16 16.24
CA GLN A 3 22.99 -19.33 17.11
C GLN A 3 24.25 -20.09 16.71
N SER A 4 25.06 -20.48 17.69
CA SER A 4 26.32 -21.18 17.48
C SER A 4 26.17 -22.36 16.52
N ALA A 5 27.06 -22.47 15.53
CA ALA A 5 27.00 -23.49 14.48
C ALA A 5 27.13 -24.92 15.04
N GLY A 6 26.00 -25.53 15.38
CA GLY A 6 25.89 -26.91 15.86
C GLY A 6 24.44 -27.37 15.82
N CYS A 7 24.20 -28.56 15.29
CA CYS A 7 22.86 -29.12 15.17
C CYS A 7 22.23 -29.43 16.54
N SER A 8 20.98 -29.00 16.73
CA SER A 8 20.14 -29.47 17.83
C SER A 8 19.47 -30.80 17.46
N ARG A 9 19.20 -31.64 18.47
CA ARG A 9 18.39 -32.87 18.38
C ARG A 9 17.53 -33.02 19.63
N GLY A 10 16.25 -33.36 19.45
CA GLY A 10 15.36 -33.76 20.54
C GLY A 10 14.27 -32.77 20.96
N PHE A 11 14.10 -31.66 20.23
CA PHE A 11 13.02 -30.68 20.46
C PHE A 11 12.46 -30.18 19.12
N ASP A 12 11.21 -29.73 19.12
CA ASP A 12 10.64 -28.94 18.02
C ASP A 12 11.44 -27.64 17.88
N GLY A 13 12.15 -27.47 16.75
CA GLY A 13 13.17 -26.43 16.62
C GLY A 13 12.92 -25.42 15.50
N THR A 14 13.49 -24.23 15.65
CA THR A 14 13.47 -23.17 14.62
C THR A 14 14.39 -23.51 13.44
N LEU A 15 13.88 -23.39 12.22
CA LEU A 15 14.67 -23.46 10.99
C LEU A 15 15.22 -22.08 10.64
N ASN A 16 16.49 -22.02 10.29
CA ASN A 16 17.05 -20.89 9.54
C ASN A 16 16.71 -21.09 8.05
N VAL A 17 16.12 -20.08 7.42
CA VAL A 17 15.57 -20.15 6.05
C VAL A 17 16.27 -19.12 5.16
N PHE A 18 16.78 -19.54 4.00
CA PHE A 18 17.46 -18.66 3.05
C PHE A 18 17.07 -18.98 1.59
N PRO A 19 16.67 -18.00 0.76
CA PRO A 19 16.43 -16.61 1.12
C PRO A 19 15.29 -16.48 2.14
N ASN A 20 15.26 -15.36 2.85
CA ASN A 20 14.17 -14.96 3.75
C ASN A 20 12.94 -14.43 2.98
N GLU A 21 13.11 -14.08 1.71
CA GLU A 21 12.11 -13.53 0.79
C GLU A 21 12.12 -14.32 -0.53
N ILE A 22 10.94 -14.69 -1.04
CA ILE A 22 10.73 -15.20 -2.42
C ILE A 22 9.44 -14.60 -2.99
N ASP A 23 9.30 -14.62 -4.31
CA ASP A 23 8.05 -14.24 -4.95
C ASP A 23 7.02 -15.38 -4.97
N TRP A 24 5.74 -15.04 -5.13
CA TRP A 24 4.62 -15.98 -5.12
C TRP A 24 4.61 -16.97 -6.32
N ILE A 25 5.36 -16.71 -7.39
CA ILE A 25 5.47 -17.64 -8.53
C ILE A 25 6.19 -18.92 -8.07
N GLY A 26 7.01 -18.83 -7.01
CA GLY A 26 7.68 -19.97 -6.43
C GLY A 26 8.74 -20.53 -7.37
N HIS A 27 8.87 -21.86 -7.45
CA HIS A 27 9.91 -22.58 -8.21
C HIS A 27 11.37 -22.25 -7.86
N LYS A 28 11.63 -21.25 -7.01
CA LYS A 28 12.94 -20.93 -6.44
C LYS A 28 13.38 -21.94 -5.37
N PRO A 29 14.68 -22.26 -5.27
CA PRO A 29 15.21 -23.10 -4.21
C PRO A 29 15.25 -22.33 -2.88
N VAL A 30 14.82 -22.97 -1.79
CA VAL A 30 14.94 -22.46 -0.43
C VAL A 30 15.81 -23.39 0.40
N VAL A 31 16.92 -22.86 0.89
CA VAL A 31 17.87 -23.53 1.78
C VAL A 31 17.36 -23.49 3.21
N LEU A 32 17.32 -24.65 3.86
CA LEU A 32 17.00 -24.79 5.29
C LEU A 32 18.20 -25.33 6.05
N ASN A 33 18.52 -24.69 7.17
CA ASN A 33 19.62 -25.07 8.06
C ASN A 33 19.12 -25.20 9.51
N GLY A 34 19.63 -26.19 10.26
CA GLY A 34 19.34 -26.35 11.69
C GLY A 34 19.45 -27.80 12.20
N PRO A 35 18.61 -28.75 11.72
CA PRO A 35 18.59 -30.12 12.21
C PRO A 35 19.57 -31.04 11.47
N CYS A 36 20.19 -31.99 12.18
CA CYS A 36 21.07 -33.02 11.59
C CYS A 36 20.40 -34.40 11.53
N LEU A 37 20.41 -35.01 10.35
CA LEU A 37 19.88 -36.36 10.09
C LEU A 37 20.82 -37.50 10.53
N ASN A 38 20.28 -38.71 10.64
CA ASN A 38 21.01 -39.98 10.68
C ASN A 38 21.07 -40.64 9.29
N GLU A 39 21.96 -41.62 9.14
CA GLU A 39 22.03 -42.47 7.96
C GLU A 39 20.69 -43.21 7.74
N GLY A 40 20.11 -43.07 6.54
CA GLY A 40 18.83 -43.67 6.18
C GLY A 40 17.58 -42.87 6.59
N GLU A 41 17.72 -41.66 7.14
CA GLU A 41 16.60 -40.71 7.31
C GLU A 41 16.40 -39.86 6.04
N THR A 42 15.17 -39.37 5.84
CA THR A 42 14.80 -38.46 4.74
C THR A 42 13.96 -37.30 5.25
N ALA A 43 13.75 -36.26 4.44
CA ALA A 43 13.02 -35.07 4.85
C ALA A 43 11.99 -34.61 3.79
N LYS A 44 10.92 -33.98 4.28
CA LYS A 44 9.86 -33.39 3.48
C LYS A 44 9.61 -31.95 3.93
N CYS A 45 9.63 -31.01 2.99
CA CYS A 45 9.22 -29.64 3.21
C CYS A 45 7.71 -29.53 3.00
N ARG A 46 6.98 -28.95 3.96
CA ARG A 46 5.58 -28.54 3.82
C ARG A 46 5.49 -27.02 3.94
N PHE A 47 4.72 -26.40 3.05
CA PHE A 47 4.46 -24.96 3.06
C PHE A 47 3.02 -24.73 3.46
N TYR A 48 2.76 -23.81 4.39
CA TYR A 48 1.42 -23.47 4.88
C TYR A 48 1.12 -21.99 4.67
N ASP A 49 -0.07 -21.66 4.19
CA ASP A 49 -0.56 -20.27 4.08
C ASP A 49 -0.77 -19.63 5.48
N PRO A 50 -1.02 -18.30 5.58
CA PRO A 50 -1.29 -17.63 6.85
C PRO A 50 -2.52 -18.16 7.62
N ASN A 51 -3.40 -18.94 6.98
CA ASN A 51 -4.56 -19.59 7.60
C ASN A 51 -4.25 -21.03 8.08
N GLY A 52 -3.04 -21.54 7.83
CA GLY A 52 -2.63 -22.92 8.15
C GLY A 52 -2.98 -23.97 7.10
N ASN A 53 -3.54 -23.59 5.94
CA ASN A 53 -3.78 -24.51 4.82
C ASN A 53 -2.46 -24.89 4.16
N GLN A 54 -2.29 -26.16 3.78
CA GLN A 54 -1.04 -26.59 3.15
C GLN A 54 -0.98 -26.18 1.65
N SER A 55 -0.29 -25.08 1.34
CA SER A 55 -0.05 -24.56 -0.01
C SER A 55 0.69 -25.54 -0.94
N GLY A 56 1.52 -26.43 -0.37
CA GLY A 56 2.21 -27.46 -1.15
C GLY A 56 3.21 -28.28 -0.34
N PHE A 57 3.98 -29.12 -1.02
CA PHE A 57 5.13 -29.83 -0.44
C PHE A 57 6.22 -30.11 -1.46
N SER A 58 7.44 -30.31 -0.95
CA SER A 58 8.58 -30.80 -1.72
C SER A 58 9.24 -31.95 -0.96
N MET A 59 9.63 -33.01 -1.68
CA MET A 59 10.49 -34.06 -1.14
C MET A 59 11.94 -33.66 -1.37
N VAL A 60 12.79 -33.74 -0.33
CA VAL A 60 14.17 -33.25 -0.43
C VAL A 60 15.18 -34.34 -0.06
N PRO A 61 16.21 -34.58 -0.89
CA PRO A 61 17.35 -35.39 -0.48
C PRO A 61 18.17 -34.63 0.57
N ALA A 62 18.78 -35.36 1.49
CA ALA A 62 19.75 -34.79 2.42
C ALA A 62 21.05 -34.47 1.68
N LEU A 63 21.52 -33.22 1.76
CA LEU A 63 22.86 -32.86 1.32
C LEU A 63 23.78 -32.74 2.54
N ILE A 64 24.68 -33.72 2.65
CA ILE A 64 25.74 -33.77 3.66
C ILE A 64 27.03 -33.34 2.97
N GLU A 65 27.40 -32.07 3.12
CA GLU A 65 28.73 -31.60 2.76
C GLU A 65 29.79 -32.10 3.76
N GLY A 66 31.06 -32.12 3.34
CA GLY A 66 32.13 -32.80 4.05
C GLY A 66 32.63 -32.06 5.30
N SER A 67 32.96 -32.84 6.34
CA SER A 67 33.64 -32.46 7.59
C SER A 67 33.00 -31.42 8.50
N ASP A 68 32.35 -30.37 7.99
CA ASP A 68 31.68 -29.35 8.81
C ASP A 68 30.23 -29.73 9.13
N SER A 69 29.87 -29.63 10.41
CA SER A 69 28.73 -30.36 11.00
C SER A 69 27.32 -29.79 10.75
N SER A 70 27.08 -29.12 9.61
CA SER A 70 25.78 -28.54 9.24
C SER A 70 25.10 -29.29 8.09
N THR A 71 24.02 -30.01 8.37
CA THR A 71 23.14 -30.53 7.30
C THR A 71 22.36 -29.38 6.66
N LYS A 72 22.39 -29.30 5.33
CA LYS A 72 21.61 -28.36 4.52
C LYS A 72 20.51 -29.11 3.76
N PHE A 73 19.34 -28.51 3.64
CA PHE A 73 18.23 -29.03 2.83
C PHE A 73 17.82 -27.98 1.80
N ILE A 74 17.45 -28.39 0.59
CA ILE A 74 17.02 -27.45 -0.46
C ILE A 74 15.61 -27.84 -0.92
N CYS A 75 14.62 -27.07 -0.50
CA CYS A 75 13.23 -27.22 -0.89
C CYS A 75 12.97 -26.51 -2.21
N GLY A 76 12.44 -27.22 -3.20
CA GLY A 76 11.74 -26.55 -4.31
C GLY A 76 10.43 -25.94 -3.80
N THR A 77 10.15 -24.70 -4.16
CA THR A 77 8.94 -23.98 -3.72
C THR A 77 7.76 -24.18 -4.67
N PRO A 78 6.53 -24.39 -4.16
CA PRO A 78 5.31 -24.40 -4.98
C PRO A 78 4.92 -22.98 -5.39
N TYR A 79 3.94 -22.83 -6.29
CA TYR A 79 3.18 -21.59 -6.41
C TYR A 79 2.51 -21.23 -5.07
N PHE A 80 2.49 -19.94 -4.72
CA PHE A 80 1.81 -19.42 -3.56
C PHE A 80 0.61 -18.56 -3.98
N TYR A 81 -0.52 -18.70 -3.28
CA TYR A 81 -1.75 -17.94 -3.53
C TYR A 81 -1.90 -16.73 -2.58
N THR A 82 -0.81 -16.35 -1.92
CA THR A 82 -0.74 -15.34 -0.86
C THR A 82 0.65 -14.70 -0.87
N THR A 83 0.68 -13.42 -0.53
CA THR A 83 1.85 -12.70 -0.03
C THR A 83 1.95 -12.86 1.49
N GLY A 84 2.92 -12.17 2.10
CA GLY A 84 3.11 -12.11 3.53
C GLY A 84 3.96 -13.25 4.07
N ARG A 85 4.08 -13.30 5.39
CA ARG A 85 4.90 -14.31 6.07
C ARG A 85 4.17 -15.65 6.11
N ILE A 86 4.76 -16.68 5.49
CA ILE A 86 4.23 -18.05 5.51
C ILE A 86 5.07 -18.97 6.39
N LYS A 87 4.48 -20.06 6.88
CA LYS A 87 5.17 -21.06 7.68
C LYS A 87 5.72 -22.18 6.80
N ILE A 88 6.98 -22.54 6.99
CA ILE A 88 7.59 -23.75 6.43
C ILE A 88 7.88 -24.76 7.55
N GLU A 89 7.56 -26.02 7.30
CA GLU A 89 7.85 -27.15 8.19
C GLU A 89 8.73 -28.16 7.48
N LEU A 90 9.83 -28.54 8.12
CA LEU A 90 10.68 -29.65 7.71
C LEU A 90 10.35 -30.85 8.61
N ALA A 91 9.67 -31.83 8.03
CA ALA A 91 9.32 -33.08 8.69
C ALA A 91 10.37 -34.15 8.35
N ILE A 92 10.95 -34.77 9.38
CA ILE A 92 11.96 -35.83 9.24
C ILE A 92 11.28 -37.20 9.32
N PHE A 93 11.65 -38.09 8.40
CA PHE A 93 11.15 -39.45 8.29
C PHE A 93 12.30 -40.44 8.51
N ASN A 94 12.07 -41.44 9.36
CA ASN A 94 13.04 -42.52 9.55
C ASN A 94 13.02 -43.54 8.39
N SER A 95 13.94 -44.50 8.43
CA SER A 95 14.06 -45.58 7.43
C SER A 95 12.84 -46.52 7.30
N SER A 96 11.83 -46.36 8.18
CA SER A 96 10.53 -47.04 8.10
C SER A 96 9.40 -46.12 7.57
N ASN A 97 9.75 -44.94 7.03
CA ASN A 97 8.83 -43.87 6.60
C ASN A 97 7.88 -43.36 7.71
N ILE A 98 8.30 -43.44 8.97
CA ILE A 98 7.56 -42.85 10.11
C ILE A 98 8.12 -41.45 10.38
N GLU A 99 7.24 -40.46 10.44
CA GLU A 99 7.54 -39.07 10.79
C GLU A 99 7.96 -39.00 12.26
N SER A 100 9.14 -38.41 12.55
CA SER A 100 9.78 -38.47 13.86
C SER A 100 9.96 -37.11 14.54
N ASN A 101 10.35 -36.08 13.79
CA ASN A 101 10.63 -34.75 14.33
C ASN A 101 10.11 -33.68 13.35
N LYS A 102 9.71 -32.54 13.90
CA LYS A 102 9.26 -31.36 13.15
C LYS A 102 10.12 -30.16 13.50
N TYR A 103 10.59 -29.47 12.47
CA TYR A 103 11.28 -28.19 12.61
C TYR A 103 10.51 -27.14 11.79
N THR A 104 10.39 -25.92 12.29
CA THR A 104 9.57 -24.89 11.67
C THR A 104 10.31 -23.57 11.52
N GLY A 105 10.18 -22.95 10.35
CA GLY A 105 10.68 -21.62 10.07
C GLY A 105 9.61 -20.79 9.35
N TYR A 106 10.01 -19.59 8.94
CA TYR A 106 9.16 -18.67 8.21
C TYR A 106 9.91 -18.13 6.99
N ILE A 107 9.15 -17.81 5.95
CA ILE A 107 9.64 -17.15 4.74
C ILE A 107 8.60 -16.14 4.27
N ASN A 108 9.06 -14.99 3.79
CA ASN A 108 8.18 -13.93 3.29
C ASN A 108 7.90 -14.17 1.80
N ILE A 109 6.63 -14.19 1.43
CA ILE A 109 6.20 -14.23 0.04
C ILE A 109 5.85 -12.81 -0.40
N VAL A 110 6.51 -12.33 -1.46
CA VAL A 110 6.28 -10.97 -1.99
C VAL A 110 5.66 -11.01 -3.38
N SER A 111 5.10 -9.88 -3.80
CA SER A 111 4.87 -9.61 -5.22
C SER A 111 6.23 -9.55 -5.93
N PRO A 112 6.46 -10.31 -7.02
CA PRO A 112 7.71 -10.30 -7.77
C PRO A 112 8.02 -8.88 -8.22
N LYS A 113 9.20 -8.40 -7.84
CA LYS A 113 9.70 -7.05 -8.16
C LYS A 113 9.69 -6.84 -9.68
N LYS A 114 9.57 -5.58 -10.14
CA LYS A 114 9.51 -5.22 -11.58
C LYS A 114 10.59 -5.98 -12.36
N THR A 115 10.21 -6.48 -13.53
CA THR A 115 11.02 -7.32 -14.44
C THR A 115 12.52 -7.01 -14.35
N GLY A 116 13.30 -7.96 -13.83
CA GLY A 116 14.74 -7.80 -13.68
C GLY A 116 15.40 -7.39 -15.00
N ASN A 117 16.49 -6.62 -14.92
CA ASN A 117 17.06 -5.86 -16.04
C ASN A 117 17.31 -6.65 -17.35
N GLY A 118 17.39 -7.98 -17.27
CA GLY A 118 17.60 -8.90 -18.39
C GLY A 118 16.42 -9.20 -19.32
N LEU A 119 15.14 -8.99 -18.95
CA LEU A 119 13.99 -9.33 -19.82
C LEU A 119 13.01 -8.17 -20.01
N LYS A 120 12.76 -7.78 -21.27
CA LYS A 120 11.91 -6.65 -21.68
C LYS A 120 10.75 -7.12 -22.57
N PHE A 121 9.52 -6.85 -22.12
CA PHE A 121 8.30 -7.04 -22.89
C PHE A 121 7.96 -5.79 -23.73
N SER A 122 7.45 -6.01 -24.95
CA SER A 122 6.85 -4.97 -25.78
C SER A 122 5.74 -5.55 -26.68
N LEU A 123 4.79 -4.73 -27.08
CA LEU A 123 3.81 -5.07 -28.11
C LEU A 123 4.27 -4.56 -29.48
N SER A 124 3.92 -5.28 -30.55
CA SER A 124 4.10 -4.81 -31.92
C SER A 124 2.91 -5.24 -32.80
N THR A 125 2.24 -4.27 -33.41
CA THR A 125 1.13 -4.47 -34.36
C THR A 125 1.66 -4.94 -35.72
N ILE A 126 1.06 -5.97 -36.31
CA ILE A 126 1.29 -6.39 -37.70
C ILE A 126 0.40 -5.56 -38.63
N ASP A 127 -0.88 -5.48 -38.30
CA ASP A 127 -1.94 -4.81 -39.05
C ASP A 127 -3.09 -4.42 -38.09
N ALA A 128 -4.27 -4.10 -38.63
CA ALA A 128 -5.45 -3.72 -37.85
C ALA A 128 -6.13 -4.87 -37.06
N ASN A 129 -5.67 -6.12 -37.20
CA ASN A 129 -6.27 -7.30 -36.56
C ASN A 129 -5.25 -8.15 -35.75
N GLY A 130 -3.94 -7.97 -35.97
CA GLY A 130 -2.88 -8.77 -35.37
C GLY A 130 -1.92 -7.98 -34.47
N VAL A 131 -1.89 -8.33 -33.18
CA VAL A 131 -0.87 -7.86 -32.23
C VAL A 131 0.05 -9.01 -31.84
N LEU A 132 1.35 -8.80 -31.96
CA LEU A 132 2.38 -9.72 -31.49
C LEU A 132 2.84 -9.31 -30.09
N MET A 133 2.92 -10.29 -29.19
CA MET A 133 3.69 -10.16 -27.95
C MET A 133 5.16 -10.42 -28.26
N LYS A 134 6.03 -9.48 -27.91
CA LYS A 134 7.48 -9.55 -28.16
C LYS A 134 8.25 -9.48 -26.84
N PHE A 135 9.16 -10.42 -26.65
CA PHE A 135 9.99 -10.57 -25.45
C PHE A 135 11.45 -10.54 -25.88
N ASN A 136 12.25 -9.67 -25.26
CA ASN A 136 13.62 -9.39 -25.65
C ASN A 136 14.51 -9.57 -24.42
N TRP A 137 15.60 -10.32 -24.53
CA TRP A 137 16.56 -10.44 -23.45
C TRP A 137 17.99 -10.22 -23.94
N SER A 138 18.91 -10.01 -22.98
CA SER A 138 20.33 -9.96 -23.25
C SER A 138 21.08 -10.83 -22.25
N ILE A 139 21.86 -11.78 -22.78
CA ILE A 139 22.46 -12.88 -22.03
C ILE A 139 23.49 -12.41 -20.98
N GLU A 140 24.08 -11.23 -21.18
CA GLU A 140 24.98 -10.55 -20.24
C GLU A 140 24.33 -10.32 -18.86
N ASN A 141 23.00 -10.19 -18.78
CA ASN A 141 22.28 -10.02 -17.52
C ASN A 141 22.11 -11.34 -16.73
N PHE A 142 22.45 -12.48 -17.33
CA PHE A 142 22.35 -13.83 -16.75
C PHE A 142 23.72 -14.41 -16.38
N GLU A 143 24.80 -13.65 -16.59
CA GLU A 143 26.16 -14.08 -16.23
C GLU A 143 26.35 -14.13 -14.71
N ASN A 144 26.81 -15.29 -14.20
CA ASN A 144 27.16 -15.44 -12.79
C ASN A 144 28.56 -14.85 -12.52
N SER A 145 28.78 -14.34 -11.32
CA SER A 145 30.04 -13.68 -10.88
C SER A 145 31.28 -14.59 -10.83
N THR A 146 31.16 -15.82 -11.33
CA THR A 146 32.21 -16.83 -11.44
C THR A 146 32.74 -17.00 -12.87
N GLY A 147 32.19 -16.29 -13.86
CA GLY A 147 32.69 -16.29 -15.24
C GLY A 147 32.59 -17.63 -15.97
N GLN A 148 31.62 -18.47 -15.60
CA GLN A 148 31.34 -19.73 -16.29
C GLN A 148 30.15 -19.59 -17.25
N ASN A 149 30.33 -20.11 -18.46
CA ASN A 149 29.30 -20.15 -19.51
C ASN A 149 28.14 -21.06 -19.08
N VAL A 150 27.03 -20.47 -18.63
CA VAL A 150 25.77 -21.17 -18.35
C VAL A 150 24.75 -20.79 -19.42
N VAL A 151 24.04 -21.78 -19.95
CA VAL A 151 23.00 -21.57 -20.98
C VAL A 151 21.63 -21.58 -20.30
N PRO A 152 20.90 -20.44 -20.21
CA PRO A 152 19.57 -20.42 -19.59
C PRO A 152 18.54 -21.15 -20.47
N LYS A 153 17.59 -21.88 -19.87
CA LYS A 153 16.45 -22.48 -20.57
C LYS A 153 15.23 -21.58 -20.47
N ILE A 154 14.76 -21.06 -21.60
CA ILE A 154 13.63 -20.14 -21.61
C ILE A 154 12.33 -20.93 -21.72
N SER A 155 11.35 -20.65 -20.85
CA SER A 155 10.10 -21.42 -20.71
C SER A 155 8.89 -20.51 -20.60
N ILE A 156 8.17 -20.35 -21.71
CA ILE A 156 7.10 -19.34 -21.83
C ILE A 156 5.74 -19.97 -21.56
N TRP A 157 5.05 -19.48 -20.53
CA TRP A 157 3.75 -19.99 -20.08
C TRP A 157 2.66 -18.93 -20.29
N LEU A 158 1.51 -19.32 -20.82
CA LEU A 158 0.29 -18.53 -20.63
C LEU A 158 -0.57 -19.28 -19.62
N LEU A 159 -0.71 -18.72 -18.42
CA LEU A 159 -1.47 -19.33 -17.34
C LEU A 159 -2.94 -18.95 -17.47
N LYS A 160 -3.80 -19.94 -17.24
CA LYS A 160 -5.23 -19.75 -17.08
C LYS A 160 -5.51 -19.63 -15.58
N TRP A 161 -5.72 -18.41 -15.09
CA TRP A 161 -6.34 -18.23 -13.77
C TRP A 161 -7.86 -18.38 -13.96
N GLY A 162 -8.48 -19.17 -13.10
CA GLY A 162 -9.93 -19.40 -13.12
C GLY A 162 -10.38 -20.02 -11.80
N LEU A 163 -11.68 -20.03 -11.58
CA LEU A 163 -12.25 -20.75 -10.46
C LEU A 163 -12.23 -22.25 -10.79
N GLY A 164 -11.66 -23.06 -9.89
CA GLY A 164 -11.85 -24.50 -9.93
C GLY A 164 -13.33 -24.87 -9.76
N SER A 165 -13.72 -26.09 -10.11
CA SER A 165 -15.10 -26.53 -9.92
C SER A 165 -15.52 -26.40 -8.46
N VAL A 166 -16.79 -26.02 -8.24
CA VAL A 166 -17.35 -25.28 -7.08
C VAL A 166 -17.31 -26.01 -5.72
N GLN A 167 -16.52 -27.07 -5.55
CA GLN A 167 -16.61 -27.98 -4.42
C GLN A 167 -15.84 -27.56 -3.15
N ASN A 168 -14.91 -26.59 -3.17
CA ASN A 168 -14.07 -26.29 -1.99
C ASN A 168 -13.38 -24.89 -1.92
N ASN A 169 -13.77 -23.90 -2.73
CA ASN A 169 -13.11 -22.56 -2.83
C ASN A 169 -11.58 -22.56 -3.13
N THR A 170 -10.98 -23.71 -3.40
CA THR A 170 -9.57 -23.82 -3.80
C THR A 170 -9.35 -23.29 -5.22
N TYR A 171 -8.61 -22.18 -5.34
CA TYR A 171 -8.12 -21.65 -6.61
C TYR A 171 -7.15 -22.64 -7.27
N ILE A 172 -7.22 -22.78 -8.60
CA ILE A 172 -6.33 -23.65 -9.37
C ILE A 172 -5.72 -22.82 -10.51
N LEU A 173 -4.39 -22.67 -10.48
CA LEU A 173 -3.61 -22.18 -11.61
C LEU A 173 -3.52 -23.28 -12.68
N GLU A 174 -4.36 -23.21 -13.71
CA GLU A 174 -4.30 -24.13 -14.85
C GLU A 174 -3.27 -23.63 -15.88
N GLY A 175 -2.01 -24.02 -15.72
CA GLY A 175 -0.95 -23.62 -16.64
C GLY A 175 -0.99 -24.34 -17.99
N SER A 176 -1.34 -23.62 -19.08
CA SER A 176 -1.10 -24.09 -20.44
C SER A 176 0.31 -23.69 -20.92
N LYS A 177 1.26 -24.63 -20.89
CA LYS A 177 2.59 -24.43 -21.50
C LYS A 177 2.44 -24.29 -23.02
N LEU A 178 2.87 -23.17 -23.59
CA LEU A 178 2.62 -22.86 -25.00
C LEU A 178 3.77 -23.22 -25.95
N SER A 179 4.99 -23.30 -25.45
CA SER A 179 6.15 -23.80 -26.17
C SER A 179 6.89 -24.84 -25.34
N GLY A 180 7.63 -25.74 -25.99
CA GLY A 180 8.68 -26.51 -25.31
C GLY A 180 9.78 -25.59 -24.75
N ASP A 181 10.75 -26.20 -24.08
CA ASP A 181 11.91 -25.49 -23.56
C ASP A 181 12.69 -24.89 -24.73
N LEU A 182 12.89 -23.57 -24.74
CA LEU A 182 13.71 -22.89 -25.73
C LEU A 182 15.17 -23.01 -25.29
N THR A 183 15.82 -24.10 -25.72
CA THR A 183 17.27 -24.27 -25.64
C THR A 183 17.95 -23.49 -26.76
N THR A 184 18.77 -22.49 -26.42
CA THR A 184 19.62 -21.79 -27.40
C THR A 184 20.78 -22.70 -27.82
N GLU A 185 20.53 -23.59 -28.79
CA GLU A 185 21.57 -24.45 -29.36
C GLU A 185 22.63 -23.61 -30.10
N ASN A 186 23.86 -23.61 -29.56
CA ASN A 186 25.07 -23.10 -30.20
C ASN A 186 25.21 -21.57 -30.37
N GLY A 187 25.33 -20.86 -29.25
CA GLY A 187 26.13 -19.63 -29.18
C GLY A 187 25.36 -18.34 -28.90
N TYR A 188 26.06 -17.41 -28.25
CA TYR A 188 25.54 -16.14 -27.73
C TYR A 188 24.83 -15.27 -28.78
N SER A 189 23.53 -15.05 -28.60
CA SER A 189 22.77 -13.99 -29.27
C SER A 189 21.83 -13.28 -28.29
N ASN A 190 21.65 -11.97 -28.51
CA ASN A 190 20.60 -11.19 -27.84
C ASN A 190 19.27 -11.52 -28.54
N ASP A 191 18.57 -12.52 -28.02
CA ASP A 191 17.43 -13.13 -28.71
C ASP A 191 16.10 -12.41 -28.43
N THR A 192 15.14 -12.71 -29.30
CA THR A 192 13.77 -12.21 -29.23
C THR A 192 12.78 -13.34 -29.47
N TYR A 193 11.87 -13.57 -28.53
CA TYR A 193 10.68 -14.40 -28.76
C TYR A 193 9.51 -13.53 -29.22
N ILE A 194 8.77 -13.99 -30.21
CA ILE A 194 7.62 -13.30 -30.80
C ILE A 194 6.46 -14.29 -30.94
N THR A 195 5.25 -13.91 -30.54
CA THR A 195 4.08 -14.79 -30.62
C THR A 195 2.77 -14.08 -30.97
N ASP A 196 1.95 -14.73 -31.80
CA ASP A 196 0.60 -14.32 -32.24
C ASP A 196 -0.49 -14.59 -31.18
N LYS A 197 -0.10 -15.23 -30.07
CA LYS A 197 -1.01 -15.73 -29.03
C LYS A 197 -1.52 -14.65 -28.08
N ALA A 198 -1.39 -13.38 -28.42
CA ALA A 198 -2.03 -12.26 -27.72
C ALA A 198 -3.57 -12.46 -27.64
N SER A 199 -4.15 -13.03 -28.71
CA SER A 199 -5.55 -13.45 -28.80
C SER A 199 -5.98 -14.49 -27.76
N PHE A 200 -5.05 -15.17 -27.09
CA PHE A 200 -5.35 -16.05 -25.95
C PHE A 200 -6.10 -15.29 -24.85
N LEU A 201 -5.68 -14.06 -24.55
CA LEU A 201 -6.24 -13.25 -23.45
C LEU A 201 -7.70 -12.83 -23.69
N CYS A 202 -8.15 -12.81 -24.94
CA CYS A 202 -9.52 -12.44 -25.33
C CYS A 202 -10.50 -13.64 -25.38
N GLN A 203 -10.08 -14.85 -24.98
CA GLN A 203 -10.93 -16.05 -25.02
C GLN A 203 -11.76 -16.22 -23.75
N VAL A 204 -12.98 -15.65 -23.76
CA VAL A 204 -14.01 -15.82 -22.73
C VAL A 204 -14.53 -17.28 -22.72
N ASP A 205 -14.73 -17.84 -21.52
CA ASP A 205 -15.56 -19.04 -21.32
C ASP A 205 -16.90 -18.59 -20.70
N PRO A 206 -18.05 -18.87 -21.32
CA PRO A 206 -19.36 -18.49 -20.78
C PRO A 206 -19.67 -19.06 -19.38
N ASN A 207 -18.92 -20.08 -18.93
CA ASN A 207 -19.18 -20.81 -17.69
C ASN A 207 -18.13 -20.54 -16.60
N ASN A 208 -17.06 -19.81 -16.89
CA ASN A 208 -15.97 -19.57 -15.95
C ASN A 208 -15.28 -18.23 -16.25
N LEU A 209 -15.05 -17.40 -15.23
CA LEU A 209 -14.35 -16.13 -15.41
C LEU A 209 -12.85 -16.34 -15.47
N ILE A 210 -12.41 -16.67 -16.68
CA ILE A 210 -11.02 -16.88 -16.99
C ILE A 210 -10.30 -15.53 -17.19
N SER A 211 -9.77 -14.98 -16.11
CA SER A 211 -8.68 -13.99 -16.18
C SER A 211 -7.41 -14.70 -16.66
N ARG A 212 -7.08 -14.59 -17.95
CA ARG A 212 -5.86 -15.20 -18.50
C ARG A 212 -4.67 -14.30 -18.22
N ILE A 213 -3.55 -14.86 -17.74
CA ILE A 213 -2.36 -14.11 -17.33
C ILE A 213 -1.12 -14.77 -17.94
N ALA A 214 -0.30 -13.98 -18.61
CA ALA A 214 0.94 -14.45 -19.24
C ALA A 214 2.11 -14.38 -18.25
N ILE A 215 2.82 -15.50 -18.03
CA ILE A 215 4.00 -15.55 -17.16
C ILE A 215 5.19 -16.14 -17.94
N VAL A 216 6.20 -15.31 -18.16
CA VAL A 216 7.31 -15.58 -19.07
C VAL A 216 8.55 -15.89 -18.24
N ALA A 217 8.56 -17.11 -17.72
CA ALA A 217 9.68 -17.62 -16.93
C ALA A 217 10.94 -17.82 -17.80
N ILE A 218 12.08 -17.48 -17.22
CA ILE A 218 13.38 -17.89 -17.72
C ILE A 218 14.03 -18.73 -16.61
N ASN A 219 14.22 -20.01 -16.87
CA ASN A 219 14.75 -20.96 -15.91
C ASN A 219 16.22 -21.20 -16.23
N ALA A 220 17.13 -20.70 -15.40
CA ALA A 220 18.51 -21.17 -15.43
C ALA A 220 18.55 -22.59 -14.82
N GLU A 221 18.57 -23.63 -15.66
CA GLU A 221 18.90 -24.98 -15.18
C GLU A 221 20.42 -25.06 -14.95
N TYR A 222 20.80 -25.31 -13.71
CA TYR A 222 22.20 -25.52 -13.31
C TYR A 222 22.46 -27.01 -13.03
N ASP A 223 23.43 -27.60 -13.72
CA ASP A 223 23.87 -29.00 -13.51
C ASP A 223 24.48 -29.28 -12.12
N SER A 224 24.61 -28.27 -11.25
CA SER A 224 25.30 -28.35 -9.96
C SER A 224 24.71 -27.37 -8.94
N VAL A 225 24.45 -27.87 -7.73
CA VAL A 225 23.78 -27.14 -6.63
C VAL A 225 24.45 -25.80 -6.29
N ASP A 226 25.78 -25.76 -6.30
CA ASP A 226 26.59 -24.62 -5.83
C ASP A 226 26.49 -23.34 -6.69
N LYS A 227 25.66 -23.35 -7.74
CA LYS A 227 25.54 -22.25 -8.72
C LYS A 227 24.18 -21.56 -8.73
N LEU A 228 23.16 -22.16 -8.08
CA LEU A 228 21.82 -21.58 -7.95
C LEU A 228 21.88 -20.28 -7.13
N ARG A 229 21.40 -19.17 -7.71
CA ARG A 229 21.17 -17.92 -6.97
C ARG A 229 19.68 -17.77 -6.67
N PRO A 230 19.28 -17.25 -5.49
CA PRO A 230 17.88 -16.93 -5.22
C PRO A 230 17.25 -15.94 -6.22
N ASP A 231 18.10 -15.20 -6.95
CA ASP A 231 17.74 -14.16 -7.91
C ASP A 231 17.30 -14.70 -9.29
N ASP A 232 17.30 -16.02 -9.51
CA ASP A 232 17.04 -16.64 -10.81
C ASP A 232 15.78 -16.06 -11.50
N TYR A 233 15.96 -15.61 -12.74
CA TYR A 233 15.23 -14.48 -13.32
C TYR A 233 13.85 -14.81 -13.91
N PHE A 234 12.88 -15.09 -13.05
CA PHE A 234 11.47 -15.06 -13.44
C PHE A 234 11.02 -13.66 -13.90
N THR A 235 10.12 -13.62 -14.87
CA THR A 235 9.42 -12.41 -15.30
C THR A 235 7.98 -12.77 -15.63
N TYR A 236 7.09 -11.81 -15.43
CA TYR A 236 5.65 -11.95 -15.63
C TYR A 236 5.14 -10.73 -16.38
N ILE A 237 4.05 -10.89 -17.13
CA ILE A 237 3.37 -9.73 -17.70
C ILE A 237 2.54 -9.12 -16.57
N THR A 238 2.82 -7.87 -16.21
CA THR A 238 2.12 -7.16 -15.14
C THR A 238 0.67 -6.87 -15.54
N GLY A 239 -0.22 -6.61 -14.58
CA GLY A 239 -1.62 -6.24 -14.85
C GLY A 239 -1.76 -5.17 -15.95
N PRO A 240 -1.13 -3.99 -15.81
CA PRO A 240 -1.17 -2.94 -16.84
C PRO A 240 -0.68 -3.37 -18.24
N GLN A 241 0.29 -4.29 -18.31
CA GLN A 241 0.74 -4.86 -19.59
C GLN A 241 -0.27 -5.86 -20.16
N VAL A 242 -0.96 -6.64 -19.31
CA VAL A 242 -2.11 -7.48 -19.73
C VAL A 242 -3.24 -6.60 -20.25
N ASP A 243 -3.57 -5.52 -19.55
CA ASP A 243 -4.63 -4.57 -19.95
C ASP A 243 -4.29 -3.83 -21.25
N GLN A 244 -3.02 -3.52 -21.51
CA GLN A 244 -2.58 -3.03 -22.82
C GLN A 244 -2.80 -4.09 -23.93
N ILE A 245 -2.57 -5.39 -23.69
CA ILE A 245 -2.87 -6.41 -24.70
C ILE A 245 -4.39 -6.53 -24.91
N ILE A 246 -5.18 -6.57 -23.83
CA ILE A 246 -6.64 -6.63 -23.89
C ILE A 246 -7.19 -5.38 -24.63
N THR A 247 -6.61 -4.20 -24.39
CA THR A 247 -6.87 -2.94 -25.12
C THR A 247 -6.70 -3.10 -26.62
N TYR A 248 -5.57 -3.62 -27.08
CA TYR A 248 -5.26 -3.64 -28.52
C TYR A 248 -5.81 -4.87 -29.27
N VAL A 249 -6.25 -5.93 -28.57
CA VAL A 249 -6.67 -7.20 -29.20
C VAL A 249 -8.15 -7.52 -29.00
N CYS A 250 -8.76 -7.18 -27.87
CA CYS A 250 -10.13 -7.60 -27.58
C CYS A 250 -11.14 -6.58 -28.13
N ASN A 251 -12.05 -7.05 -28.99
CA ASN A 251 -13.11 -6.21 -29.55
C ASN A 251 -14.24 -5.93 -28.52
N ASN A 252 -15.07 -4.93 -28.80
CA ASN A 252 -16.11 -4.49 -27.87
C ASN A 252 -17.15 -5.56 -27.51
N SER A 253 -17.41 -6.55 -28.38
CA SER A 253 -18.33 -7.65 -28.08
C SER A 253 -17.72 -8.65 -27.07
N VAL A 254 -16.42 -8.92 -27.20
CA VAL A 254 -15.66 -9.73 -26.23
C VAL A 254 -15.62 -9.03 -24.87
N LEU A 255 -15.31 -7.73 -24.84
CA LEU A 255 -15.27 -6.95 -23.60
C LEU A 255 -16.64 -6.89 -22.91
N ALA A 256 -17.73 -6.69 -23.68
CA ALA A 256 -19.08 -6.75 -23.15
C ALA A 256 -19.43 -8.13 -22.55
N GLN A 257 -18.97 -9.23 -23.15
CA GLN A 257 -19.15 -10.57 -22.59
C GLN A 257 -18.34 -10.77 -21.30
N MET A 258 -17.10 -10.28 -21.24
CA MET A 258 -16.28 -10.30 -20.02
C MET A 258 -16.94 -9.52 -18.88
N CYS A 259 -17.44 -8.31 -19.16
CA CYS A 259 -18.15 -7.49 -18.18
C CYS A 259 -19.44 -8.15 -17.68
N ASN A 260 -20.30 -8.62 -18.58
CA ASN A 260 -21.54 -9.31 -18.19
C ASN A 260 -21.27 -10.59 -17.40
N GLY A 261 -20.18 -11.30 -17.71
CA GLY A 261 -19.67 -12.39 -16.88
C GLY A 261 -19.30 -11.90 -15.48
N TRP A 262 -18.39 -10.93 -15.36
CA TRP A 262 -17.91 -10.38 -14.09
C TRP A 262 -19.06 -9.95 -13.17
N ILE A 263 -20.09 -9.29 -13.73
CA ILE A 263 -21.31 -8.88 -13.02
C ILE A 263 -22.04 -10.07 -12.35
N GLN A 264 -21.99 -11.29 -12.90
CA GLN A 264 -22.64 -12.46 -12.28
C GLN A 264 -21.94 -13.00 -11.02
N ILE A 265 -20.64 -12.71 -10.83
CA ILE A 265 -19.90 -13.14 -9.62
C ILE A 265 -19.52 -11.98 -8.70
N ALA A 266 -19.70 -10.75 -9.14
CA ALA A 266 -19.27 -9.56 -8.44
C ALA A 266 -19.96 -9.43 -7.08
N GLN A 267 -19.18 -9.64 -6.02
CA GLN A 267 -19.64 -9.45 -4.65
C GLN A 267 -19.64 -7.95 -4.31
N PRO A 268 -20.64 -7.46 -3.56
CA PRO A 268 -20.60 -6.11 -3.01
C PRO A 268 -19.45 -6.01 -1.99
N VAL A 269 -18.81 -4.84 -1.91
CA VAL A 269 -17.81 -4.56 -0.89
C VAL A 269 -18.52 -4.14 0.41
N GLY A 270 -17.91 -4.45 1.56
CA GLY A 270 -18.42 -4.02 2.87
C GLY A 270 -18.21 -2.52 3.12
N ALA A 271 -18.50 -2.08 4.35
CA ALA A 271 -18.08 -0.75 4.79
C ALA A 271 -16.55 -0.62 4.76
N LEU A 272 -16.06 0.56 4.41
CA LEU A 272 -14.64 0.91 4.27
C LEU A 272 -14.41 2.33 4.81
N THR A 273 -13.16 2.65 5.09
CA THR A 273 -12.71 4.01 5.46
C THR A 273 -13.12 5.03 4.39
N THR A 274 -13.63 6.18 4.84
CA THR A 274 -13.99 7.32 3.99
C THR A 274 -12.77 8.01 3.39
N CYS A 275 -12.92 8.61 2.21
CA CYS A 275 -11.82 9.32 1.57
C CYS A 275 -11.56 10.70 2.23
N PRO A 276 -10.30 11.08 2.46
CA PRO A 276 -9.93 12.47 2.75
C PRO A 276 -10.38 13.42 1.62
N PRO A 277 -10.67 14.70 1.93
CA PRO A 277 -11.17 15.64 0.93
C PRO A 277 -10.07 16.14 -0.02
N THR A 278 -8.81 16.20 0.41
CA THR A 278 -7.68 16.70 -0.41
C THR A 278 -6.47 15.78 -0.35
N TYR A 279 -5.67 15.79 -1.43
CA TYR A 279 -4.47 14.96 -1.54
C TYR A 279 -3.43 15.33 -0.48
N ASN A 280 -3.17 16.62 -0.27
CA ASN A 280 -2.34 17.13 0.84
C ASN A 280 -2.64 16.48 2.22
N ILE A 281 -3.90 16.18 2.59
CA ILE A 281 -4.21 15.52 3.87
C ILE A 281 -3.64 14.10 3.92
N THR A 282 -3.60 13.38 2.78
CA THR A 282 -3.01 12.02 2.69
C THR A 282 -1.51 11.99 2.91
N GLU A 283 -0.80 13.12 2.77
CA GLU A 283 0.63 13.21 3.08
C GLU A 283 0.91 13.28 4.59
N TYR A 284 -0.10 13.60 5.40
CA TYR A 284 -0.04 13.64 6.87
C TYR A 284 -0.78 12.46 7.52
N ASP A 285 -1.79 11.89 6.86
CA ASP A 285 -2.48 10.68 7.30
C ASP A 285 -1.76 9.40 6.84
N SER A 286 -0.89 8.87 7.70
CA SER A 286 -0.11 7.63 7.45
C SER A 286 -0.96 6.35 7.29
N ASN A 287 -2.29 6.40 7.46
CA ASN A 287 -3.16 5.29 7.09
C ASN A 287 -3.18 5.02 5.57
N TRP A 288 -2.77 5.99 4.73
CA TRP A 288 -2.83 5.90 3.27
C TRP A 288 -1.44 5.67 2.63
N ILE A 289 -1.42 4.95 1.51
CA ILE A 289 -0.23 4.74 0.67
C ILE A 289 -0.54 5.09 -0.78
N SER A 290 0.43 5.64 -1.52
CA SER A 290 0.25 6.02 -2.93
C SER A 290 0.00 4.80 -3.82
N ASP A 291 -0.94 4.93 -4.75
CA ASP A 291 -1.29 3.87 -5.70
C ASP A 291 -0.21 3.75 -6.80
N PRO A 292 0.45 2.59 -6.97
CA PRO A 292 1.45 2.40 -8.03
C PRO A 292 0.85 2.39 -9.45
N THR A 293 -0.47 2.37 -9.58
CA THR A 293 -1.21 2.40 -10.85
C THR A 293 -1.69 3.80 -11.26
N CYS A 294 -1.70 4.76 -10.34
CA CYS A 294 -2.00 6.19 -10.60
C CYS A 294 -1.28 7.08 -9.58
N SER A 295 -0.16 7.67 -9.99
CA SER A 295 0.70 8.49 -9.12
C SER A 295 1.76 9.24 -9.95
N ASN A 296 2.61 10.05 -9.30
CA ASN A 296 3.72 10.78 -9.94
C ASN A 296 4.69 9.89 -10.77
N TYR A 297 4.74 8.57 -10.51
CA TYR A 297 5.53 7.60 -11.28
C TYR A 297 4.74 6.91 -12.42
N ASN A 298 3.43 7.10 -12.47
CA ASN A 298 2.50 6.51 -13.43
C ASN A 298 1.31 7.47 -13.70
N PRO A 299 1.56 8.63 -14.34
CA PRO A 299 0.55 9.67 -14.56
C PRO A 299 -0.42 9.35 -15.72
N GLU A 300 -0.35 8.14 -16.30
CA GLU A 300 -1.35 7.69 -17.27
C GLU A 300 -2.66 7.26 -16.57
N CYS A 301 -2.61 6.96 -15.28
CA CYS A 301 -3.77 6.62 -14.43
C CYS A 301 -4.79 5.72 -15.13
N ILE A 302 -4.31 4.59 -15.67
CA ILE A 302 -5.02 3.78 -16.69
C ILE A 302 -6.41 3.31 -16.24
N TYR A 303 -6.58 3.00 -14.95
CA TYR A 303 -7.87 2.59 -14.37
C TYR A 303 -8.65 3.74 -13.70
N ASN A 304 -8.13 4.96 -13.78
CA ASN A 304 -8.61 6.16 -13.09
C ASN A 304 -8.46 7.41 -14.00
N PRO A 305 -8.94 7.36 -15.26
CA PRO A 305 -8.68 8.40 -16.26
C PRO A 305 -9.23 9.77 -15.83
N GLY A 306 -8.35 10.77 -15.81
CA GLY A 306 -8.67 12.14 -15.40
C GLY A 306 -8.27 12.48 -13.96
N ALA A 307 -7.82 11.50 -13.17
CA ALA A 307 -7.11 11.75 -11.91
C ALA A 307 -5.63 12.09 -12.17
N ASP A 308 -5.03 12.89 -11.29
CA ASP A 308 -3.59 13.17 -11.24
C ASP A 308 -2.86 12.14 -10.36
N SER A 309 -3.52 11.68 -9.28
CA SER A 309 -2.97 10.73 -8.31
C SER A 309 -4.08 9.91 -7.64
N CYS A 310 -3.73 8.74 -7.10
CA CYS A 310 -4.55 7.98 -6.17
C CYS A 310 -3.73 7.52 -4.96
N VAL A 311 -4.45 7.26 -3.86
CA VAL A 311 -3.97 6.55 -2.67
C VAL A 311 -4.89 5.37 -2.36
N ILE A 312 -4.38 4.42 -1.60
CA ILE A 312 -5.09 3.23 -1.13
C ILE A 312 -4.95 3.15 0.39
N PHE A 313 -5.99 2.71 1.09
CA PHE A 313 -5.93 2.50 2.54
C PHE A 313 -5.02 1.30 2.85
N SER A 314 -3.95 1.54 3.62
CA SER A 314 -2.75 0.70 3.68
C SER A 314 -2.96 -0.70 4.26
N ALA A 315 -3.88 -0.86 5.21
CA ALA A 315 -4.21 -2.14 5.81
C ALA A 315 -5.53 -2.69 5.23
N ALA A 316 -5.47 -3.84 4.57
CA ALA A 316 -6.67 -4.53 4.11
C ALA A 316 -7.58 -4.92 5.30
N ASN A 317 -8.90 -4.79 5.14
CA ASN A 317 -9.86 -5.17 6.17
C ASN A 317 -9.93 -6.71 6.37
N GLN A 318 -10.71 -7.19 7.34
CA GLN A 318 -10.80 -8.64 7.64
C GLN A 318 -11.32 -9.49 6.46
N GLN A 319 -12.05 -8.91 5.51
CA GLN A 319 -12.51 -9.56 4.28
C GLN A 319 -11.46 -9.48 3.13
N GLY A 320 -10.42 -8.66 3.32
CA GLY A 320 -9.36 -8.38 2.36
C GLY A 320 -9.60 -7.15 1.49
N SER A 321 -10.69 -6.41 1.70
CA SER A 321 -11.08 -5.23 0.92
C SER A 321 -10.33 -3.97 1.40
N SER A 322 -10.25 -2.95 0.54
CA SER A 322 -9.65 -1.64 0.85
C SER A 322 -10.26 -0.54 -0.02
N GLN A 323 -10.07 0.72 0.38
CA GLN A 323 -10.55 1.89 -0.36
C GLN A 323 -9.44 2.52 -1.21
N GLN A 324 -9.74 2.81 -2.48
CA GLN A 324 -8.96 3.71 -3.32
C GLN A 324 -9.59 5.11 -3.31
N CYS A 325 -8.79 6.15 -3.10
CA CYS A 325 -9.19 7.55 -3.18
C CYS A 325 -8.32 8.25 -4.22
N CYS A 326 -8.92 8.92 -5.20
CA CYS A 326 -8.20 9.56 -6.30
C CYS A 326 -8.45 11.06 -6.33
N TYR A 327 -7.49 11.83 -6.80
CA TYR A 327 -7.49 13.28 -6.69
C TYR A 327 -7.14 13.94 -8.03
N LYS A 328 -7.60 15.17 -8.18
CA LYS A 328 -7.40 16.04 -9.35
C LYS A 328 -7.34 17.49 -8.86
N ASP A 329 -6.33 18.26 -9.27
CA ASP A 329 -6.11 19.63 -8.76
C ASP A 329 -6.16 19.71 -7.21
N GLU A 330 -5.45 18.80 -6.52
CA GLU A 330 -5.47 18.56 -5.06
C GLU A 330 -6.81 18.13 -4.44
N LYS A 331 -7.93 18.17 -5.16
CA LYS A 331 -9.28 17.84 -4.65
C LYS A 331 -9.62 16.37 -4.90
N ILE A 332 -10.42 15.76 -4.02
CA ILE A 332 -10.97 14.41 -4.23
C ILE A 332 -11.79 14.36 -5.52
N PHE A 333 -11.46 13.40 -6.39
CA PHE A 333 -11.99 13.20 -7.72
C PHE A 333 -12.90 11.97 -7.77
N ILE A 334 -14.15 12.19 -8.21
CA ILE A 334 -15.24 11.20 -8.17
C ILE A 334 -15.94 10.98 -9.53
N GLU A 335 -15.48 11.64 -10.60
CA GLU A 335 -16.12 11.52 -11.92
C GLU A 335 -16.00 10.09 -12.46
N VAL A 336 -17.09 9.52 -12.97
CA VAL A 336 -17.10 8.17 -13.55
C VAL A 336 -16.51 8.21 -14.97
N PRO A 337 -15.53 7.34 -15.34
CA PRO A 337 -15.03 6.17 -14.60
C PRO A 337 -13.66 6.40 -13.91
N GLY A 338 -13.24 7.65 -13.73
CA GLY A 338 -11.90 8.04 -13.26
C GLY A 338 -11.71 8.07 -11.74
N GLY A 339 -12.76 8.35 -10.97
CA GLY A 339 -12.69 8.50 -9.52
C GLY A 339 -12.23 7.24 -8.77
N GLY A 340 -11.88 7.42 -7.50
CA GLY A 340 -11.51 6.32 -6.60
C GLY A 340 -12.66 5.33 -6.40
N ARG A 341 -12.37 4.09 -5.99
CA ARG A 341 -13.37 3.02 -5.82
C ARG A 341 -13.09 2.11 -4.63
N ALA A 342 -14.14 1.58 -4.03
CA ALA A 342 -14.07 0.45 -3.12
C ALA A 342 -13.49 -0.77 -3.88
N GLN A 343 -12.43 -1.39 -3.36
CA GLN A 343 -11.78 -2.56 -3.94
C GLN A 343 -12.16 -3.80 -3.13
N LEU A 344 -12.65 -4.87 -3.78
CA LEU A 344 -12.97 -6.11 -3.09
C LEU A 344 -11.73 -6.78 -2.51
N TYR A 345 -10.58 -6.64 -3.18
CA TYR A 345 -9.28 -7.04 -2.66
C TYR A 345 -8.25 -5.92 -2.76
N HIS A 346 -7.55 -5.65 -1.65
CA HIS A 346 -6.38 -4.77 -1.59
C HIS A 346 -5.26 -5.30 -2.51
N PRO A 347 -4.44 -4.45 -3.17
CA PRO A 347 -3.47 -4.92 -4.17
C PRO A 347 -2.33 -5.78 -3.62
N SER A 348 -2.11 -5.82 -2.31
CA SER A 348 -1.17 -6.78 -1.73
C SER A 348 -1.72 -8.20 -1.66
N ILE A 349 -3.03 -8.39 -1.48
CA ILE A 349 -3.64 -9.70 -1.20
C ILE A 349 -3.59 -10.62 -2.41
N SER A 350 -3.16 -11.87 -2.18
CA SER A 350 -2.86 -12.84 -3.23
C SER A 350 -1.95 -12.25 -4.32
N ALA A 351 -0.96 -11.46 -3.90
CA ALA A 351 -0.02 -10.74 -4.76
C ALA A 351 -0.68 -9.85 -5.83
N GLY A 352 -1.83 -9.26 -5.52
CA GLY A 352 -2.58 -8.41 -6.42
C GLY A 352 -3.32 -9.16 -7.53
N LEU A 353 -3.24 -10.50 -7.59
CA LEU A 353 -3.92 -11.31 -8.61
C LEU A 353 -5.44 -11.32 -8.39
N LYS A 354 -5.87 -11.35 -7.12
CA LYS A 354 -7.28 -11.18 -6.76
C LYS A 354 -7.77 -9.77 -7.07
N HIS A 355 -7.02 -8.74 -6.68
CA HIS A 355 -7.31 -7.35 -7.01
C HIS A 355 -7.43 -7.14 -8.54
N PHE A 356 -6.48 -7.68 -9.32
CA PHE A 356 -6.53 -7.66 -10.77
C PHE A 356 -7.79 -8.34 -11.32
N ALA A 357 -8.10 -9.57 -10.90
CA ALA A 357 -9.22 -10.33 -11.45
C ALA A 357 -10.62 -9.81 -11.01
N TYR A 358 -10.76 -9.32 -9.78
CA TYR A 358 -12.05 -8.93 -9.19
C TYR A 358 -12.34 -7.43 -9.21
N ASP A 359 -11.32 -6.58 -9.39
CA ASP A 359 -11.48 -5.12 -9.40
C ASP A 359 -11.03 -4.51 -10.74
N ASN A 360 -9.75 -4.64 -11.12
CA ASN A 360 -9.23 -3.95 -12.31
C ASN A 360 -9.71 -4.56 -13.64
N LEU A 361 -9.83 -5.89 -13.75
CA LEU A 361 -10.41 -6.54 -14.94
C LEU A 361 -11.92 -6.28 -15.07
N GLY A 362 -12.61 -6.07 -13.93
CA GLY A 362 -13.98 -5.58 -13.91
C GLY A 362 -14.08 -4.18 -14.50
N TRP A 363 -13.28 -3.24 -13.99
CA TRP A 363 -13.20 -1.87 -14.51
C TRP A 363 -12.82 -1.88 -15.99
N PHE A 364 -11.81 -2.66 -16.36
CA PHE A 364 -11.32 -2.72 -17.73
C PHE A 364 -12.38 -3.24 -18.69
N SER A 365 -13.02 -4.38 -18.37
CA SER A 365 -14.03 -4.98 -19.24
C SER A 365 -15.34 -4.19 -19.30
N CYS A 366 -15.71 -3.45 -18.24
CA CYS A 366 -16.96 -2.69 -18.19
C CYS A 366 -16.85 -1.20 -18.57
N CYS A 367 -15.70 -0.55 -18.37
CA CYS A 367 -15.55 0.91 -18.51
C CYS A 367 -14.54 1.36 -19.58
N SER A 368 -13.47 0.61 -19.86
CA SER A 368 -12.34 1.14 -20.67
C SER A 368 -12.68 1.54 -22.12
N LYS A 369 -13.70 0.91 -22.73
CA LYS A 369 -14.04 1.02 -24.17
C LYS A 369 -15.54 0.86 -24.48
N GLN A 370 -16.40 1.06 -23.49
CA GLN A 370 -17.71 0.39 -23.44
C GLN A 370 -18.90 1.33 -23.28
N ASP A 371 -20.08 0.74 -23.46
CA ASP A 371 -21.40 1.30 -23.17
C ASP A 371 -21.48 1.81 -21.72
N ALA A 372 -21.98 3.04 -21.54
CA ALA A 372 -22.13 3.67 -20.23
C ALA A 372 -22.96 2.82 -19.24
N THR A 373 -23.94 2.05 -19.74
CA THR A 373 -24.80 1.16 -18.93
C THR A 373 -24.08 -0.09 -18.41
N LEU A 374 -22.94 -0.47 -19.00
CA LEU A 374 -22.09 -1.54 -18.47
C LEU A 374 -21.11 -1.00 -17.42
N CYS A 375 -20.52 0.17 -17.67
CA CYS A 375 -19.68 0.82 -16.68
C CYS A 375 -20.48 1.22 -15.43
N GLU A 376 -21.71 1.69 -15.58
CA GLU A 376 -22.66 1.91 -14.49
C GLU A 376 -22.79 0.70 -13.55
N LYS A 377 -22.96 -0.51 -14.11
CA LYS A 377 -23.13 -1.72 -13.31
C LYS A 377 -21.87 -2.04 -12.51
N PHE A 378 -20.69 -1.81 -13.08
CA PHE A 378 -19.43 -1.90 -12.36
C PHE A 378 -19.36 -0.89 -11.20
N ILE A 379 -19.65 0.39 -11.45
CA ILE A 379 -19.61 1.45 -10.42
C ILE A 379 -20.62 1.19 -9.30
N ASN A 380 -21.82 0.69 -9.60
CA ASN A 380 -22.82 0.32 -8.59
C ASN A 380 -22.35 -0.84 -7.68
N LEU A 381 -21.38 -1.66 -8.13
CA LEU A 381 -20.76 -2.76 -7.38
C LEU A 381 -19.37 -2.39 -6.78
N ARG A 382 -18.79 -1.27 -7.22
CA ARG A 382 -17.49 -0.71 -6.84
C ARG A 382 -17.62 0.81 -6.68
N PRO A 383 -18.46 1.29 -5.74
CA PRO A 383 -18.74 2.71 -5.60
C PRO A 383 -17.48 3.48 -5.21
N SER A 384 -17.44 4.76 -5.61
CA SER A 384 -16.53 5.71 -4.97
C SER A 384 -16.97 5.91 -3.52
N SER A 385 -16.02 6.00 -2.59
CA SER A 385 -16.36 6.21 -1.19
C SER A 385 -16.85 7.64 -0.94
N THR A 386 -17.65 7.79 0.10
CA THR A 386 -18.02 9.07 0.66
C THR A 386 -16.77 9.80 1.17
N VAL A 387 -16.71 11.10 0.93
CA VAL A 387 -15.72 12.02 1.52
C VAL A 387 -16.11 12.35 2.95
N ASP A 388 -15.16 12.44 3.88
CA ASP A 388 -15.43 12.88 5.25
C ASP A 388 -14.41 13.92 5.75
N ASN A 389 -14.89 14.80 6.64
CA ASN A 389 -14.14 15.84 7.36
C ASN A 389 -13.82 15.43 8.81
N ASN A 390 -14.03 14.17 9.20
CA ASN A 390 -13.59 13.61 10.48
C ASN A 390 -12.20 12.98 10.31
N PRO A 391 -11.09 13.71 10.53
CA PRO A 391 -9.74 13.14 10.47
C PRO A 391 -9.54 12.07 11.56
N PRO A 392 -8.51 11.21 11.41
CA PRO A 392 -8.07 10.36 12.52
C PRO A 392 -7.66 11.20 13.74
N GLY A 393 -7.89 10.64 14.93
CA GLY A 393 -7.32 11.15 16.17
C GLY A 393 -5.81 10.91 16.19
N ILE A 394 -5.02 11.91 16.59
CA ILE A 394 -3.56 11.86 16.61
C ILE A 394 -3.02 12.08 18.02
N SER A 395 -2.12 11.21 18.48
CA SER A 395 -1.34 11.36 19.72
C SER A 395 0.13 11.00 19.46
N ALA A 396 1.03 11.32 20.39
CA ALA A 396 2.46 11.07 20.21
C ALA A 396 3.25 10.92 21.51
N SER A 397 4.44 10.33 21.41
CA SER A 397 5.47 10.38 22.44
C SER A 397 6.87 10.53 21.85
N TYR A 398 7.69 11.41 22.43
CA TYR A 398 9.05 11.76 22.00
C TYR A 398 9.81 12.48 23.13
N GLY A 399 11.14 12.63 23.02
CA GLY A 399 11.98 13.14 24.10
C GLY A 399 12.11 12.17 25.28
N GLU A 400 12.18 12.67 26.52
CA GLU A 400 12.47 11.87 27.72
C GLU A 400 11.23 11.49 28.56
N PRO A 401 10.54 10.40 28.20
CA PRO A 401 9.52 10.47 27.16
C PRO A 401 8.41 11.45 27.57
N HIS A 402 8.21 12.45 26.72
CA HIS A 402 7.04 13.31 26.77
C HIS A 402 5.87 12.67 26.03
N PHE A 403 4.66 13.12 26.36
CA PHE A 403 3.41 12.65 25.78
C PHE A 403 2.55 13.82 25.32
N VAL A 404 1.89 13.64 24.19
CA VAL A 404 0.81 14.47 23.68
C VAL A 404 -0.38 13.53 23.47
N THR A 405 -1.44 13.69 24.25
CA THR A 405 -2.65 12.87 24.17
C THR A 405 -3.49 13.22 22.95
N TYR A 406 -4.50 12.39 22.65
CA TYR A 406 -5.41 12.62 21.52
C TYR A 406 -6.18 13.96 21.58
N ASP A 407 -6.46 14.47 22.78
CA ASP A 407 -7.11 15.76 23.02
C ASP A 407 -6.12 16.89 23.37
N GLY A 408 -4.83 16.67 23.11
CA GLY A 408 -3.77 17.69 23.12
C GLY A 408 -3.16 18.01 24.48
N PHE A 409 -3.44 17.22 25.54
CA PHE A 409 -2.77 17.39 26.82
C PHE A 409 -1.28 17.02 26.72
N ARG A 410 -0.40 17.90 27.20
CA ARG A 410 1.07 17.76 27.08
C ARG A 410 1.71 17.55 28.44
N TYR A 411 2.39 16.43 28.63
CA TYR A 411 3.04 16.09 29.91
C TYR A 411 4.31 15.23 29.73
N THR A 412 5.03 15.01 30.82
CA THR A 412 6.26 14.19 30.86
C THR A 412 6.04 12.99 31.78
N PHE A 413 6.43 11.78 31.36
CA PHE A 413 6.32 10.59 32.20
C PHE A 413 7.56 9.71 32.08
N ASN A 414 8.57 10.00 32.90
CA ASN A 414 9.76 9.17 33.05
C ASN A 414 9.48 7.88 33.87
N GLY A 415 8.58 7.04 33.36
CA GLY A 415 8.38 5.67 33.82
C GLY A 415 9.60 4.80 33.55
N LEU A 416 9.79 3.74 34.33
CA LEU A 416 10.72 2.65 34.02
C LEU A 416 9.95 1.33 34.05
N GLY A 417 10.17 0.47 33.06
CA GLY A 417 9.38 -0.75 32.85
C GLY A 417 8.37 -0.62 31.71
N GLU A 418 7.34 -1.47 31.74
CA GLU A 418 6.41 -1.68 30.62
C GLU A 418 5.03 -1.06 30.94
N TYR A 419 4.51 -0.21 30.06
CA TYR A 419 3.31 0.62 30.29
C TYR A 419 2.28 0.53 29.16
N TRP A 420 0.99 0.55 29.54
CA TRP A 420 -0.14 0.65 28.62
C TRP A 420 -0.18 2.06 27.99
N LEU A 421 0.04 2.16 26.69
CA LEU A 421 -0.09 3.44 25.96
C LEU A 421 -1.52 3.62 25.44
N LEU A 422 -2.08 2.59 24.78
CA LEU A 422 -3.48 2.53 24.38
C LEU A 422 -4.07 1.14 24.66
N LYS A 423 -5.24 1.13 25.30
CA LYS A 423 -6.10 -0.01 25.55
C LYS A 423 -7.55 0.41 25.28
N ASN A 424 -8.23 -0.28 24.37
CA ASN A 424 -9.65 -0.06 24.10
C ASN A 424 -10.53 -0.83 25.11
N ASN A 425 -11.82 -0.52 25.16
CA ASN A 425 -12.80 -1.20 26.02
C ASN A 425 -12.87 -2.73 25.74
N PRO A 426 -13.34 -3.55 26.71
CA PRO A 426 -13.31 -5.01 26.63
C PRO A 426 -14.06 -5.66 25.46
N GLU A 427 -14.85 -4.90 24.72
CA GLU A 427 -15.65 -5.38 23.58
C GLU A 427 -14.85 -5.43 22.26
N GLN A 428 -13.71 -4.74 22.16
CA GLN A 428 -12.79 -4.76 21.00
C GLN A 428 -11.34 -4.56 21.47
N PRO A 429 -10.61 -5.63 21.86
CA PRO A 429 -9.35 -5.51 22.59
C PRO A 429 -8.15 -5.12 21.72
N VAL A 430 -8.02 -3.82 21.43
CA VAL A 430 -6.75 -3.19 21.04
C VAL A 430 -5.78 -3.22 22.21
N ALA A 431 -4.53 -3.60 21.93
CA ALA A 431 -3.46 -3.59 22.91
C ALA A 431 -2.18 -2.97 22.35
N PHE A 432 -1.84 -1.77 22.84
CA PHE A 432 -0.59 -1.08 22.53
C PHE A 432 0.19 -0.76 23.81
N GLN A 433 1.43 -1.27 23.86
CA GLN A 433 2.29 -1.30 25.03
C GLN A 433 3.69 -0.78 24.67
N ALA A 434 4.31 -0.03 25.58
CA ALA A 434 5.69 0.46 25.43
C ALA A 434 6.58 0.01 26.59
N ARG A 435 7.85 -0.27 26.29
CA ARG A 435 8.92 -0.55 27.25
C ARG A 435 9.81 0.68 27.36
N THR A 436 10.07 1.07 28.60
CA THR A 436 10.97 2.16 28.97
C THR A 436 12.17 1.61 29.73
N GLU A 437 13.37 2.04 29.35
CA GLU A 437 14.65 1.69 30.00
C GLU A 437 15.45 2.94 30.33
N GLN A 438 16.40 2.85 31.27
CA GLN A 438 17.27 3.99 31.59
C GLN A 438 18.21 4.30 30.43
N VAL A 439 18.20 5.56 29.97
CA VAL A 439 19.13 6.03 28.94
C VAL A 439 20.56 6.00 29.51
N LYS A 440 21.53 5.55 28.71
CA LYS A 440 22.95 5.63 29.09
C LYS A 440 23.49 7.04 28.77
N SER A 441 24.04 7.70 29.77
CA SER A 441 24.81 8.95 29.60
C SER A 441 26.29 8.63 29.38
N SER A 442 27.07 9.60 28.90
CA SER A 442 28.54 9.51 28.84
C SER A 442 29.16 9.24 30.21
N ASP A 443 28.50 9.75 31.26
CA ASP A 443 29.03 9.79 32.62
C ASP A 443 28.47 8.65 33.50
N GLY A 444 27.59 7.81 32.94
CA GLY A 444 27.04 6.61 33.59
C GLY A 444 25.52 6.48 33.53
N ILE A 445 24.94 6.07 34.67
CA ILE A 445 23.49 5.80 34.82
C ILE A 445 22.72 7.14 34.78
N SER A 446 21.80 7.30 33.83
CA SER A 446 20.95 8.49 33.76
C SER A 446 19.76 8.43 34.72
N GLN A 447 19.27 9.60 35.12
CA GLN A 447 18.01 9.79 35.85
C GLN A 447 16.79 9.96 34.92
N VAL A 448 16.95 9.70 33.62
CA VAL A 448 15.85 9.65 32.65
C VAL A 448 15.75 8.31 31.94
N SER A 449 14.53 8.05 31.49
CA SER A 449 14.12 6.87 30.74
C SER A 449 13.83 7.24 29.29
N GLY A 450 14.06 6.31 28.36
CA GLY A 450 13.64 6.42 26.96
C GLY A 450 12.82 5.20 26.58
N ILE A 451 11.94 5.34 25.58
CA ILE A 451 11.21 4.20 25.02
C ILE A 451 12.16 3.37 24.17
N THR A 452 12.34 2.09 24.50
CA THR A 452 13.26 1.16 23.82
C THR A 452 12.56 0.04 23.06
N ALA A 453 11.28 -0.20 23.34
CA ALA A 453 10.46 -1.12 22.55
C ALA A 453 8.97 -0.77 22.57
N PHE A 454 8.27 -1.19 21.53
CA PHE A 454 6.82 -1.20 21.41
C PHE A 454 6.33 -2.61 21.10
N VAL A 455 5.14 -2.97 21.58
CA VAL A 455 4.38 -4.12 21.10
C VAL A 455 2.92 -3.74 20.87
N MET A 456 2.41 -4.14 19.70
CA MET A 456 1.12 -3.75 19.14
C MET A 456 0.35 -4.99 18.69
N LYS A 457 -0.93 -5.05 19.03
CA LYS A 457 -1.87 -6.05 18.51
C LYS A 457 -3.29 -5.50 18.50
N SER A 458 -4.07 -5.88 17.48
CA SER A 458 -5.53 -5.73 17.45
C SER A 458 -6.23 -7.09 17.36
N GLU A 459 -7.56 -7.07 17.33
CA GLU A 459 -8.38 -8.28 17.24
C GLU A 459 -8.12 -9.01 15.92
N ASN A 460 -7.81 -10.31 16.03
CA ASN A 460 -7.48 -11.19 14.91
C ASN A 460 -6.25 -10.78 14.07
N SER A 461 -5.42 -9.83 14.54
CA SER A 461 -4.16 -9.48 13.88
C SER A 461 -2.97 -10.35 14.31
N SER A 462 -1.93 -10.39 13.48
CA SER A 462 -0.56 -10.72 13.94
C SER A 462 -0.11 -9.73 15.03
N LYS A 463 0.73 -10.21 15.96
CA LYS A 463 1.37 -9.39 17.00
C LYS A 463 2.69 -8.83 16.47
N ILE A 464 2.86 -7.51 16.53
CA ILE A 464 4.07 -6.82 16.06
C ILE A 464 4.82 -6.22 17.26
N GLN A 465 6.09 -6.59 17.43
CA GLN A 465 7.00 -5.94 18.39
C GLN A 465 8.18 -5.32 17.64
N ILE A 466 8.53 -4.08 17.98
CA ILE A 466 9.69 -3.37 17.45
C ILE A 466 10.52 -2.90 18.64
N GLN A 467 11.80 -3.29 18.70
CA GLN A 467 12.70 -2.95 19.79
C GLN A 467 14.03 -2.43 19.27
N GLN A 468 14.73 -1.61 20.05
CA GLN A 468 16.07 -1.17 19.71
C GLN A 468 17.04 -2.35 19.60
N SER A 469 18.01 -2.21 18.70
CA SER A 469 19.04 -3.21 18.42
C SER A 469 20.42 -2.59 18.53
N ASN A 470 21.40 -3.38 18.97
CA ASN A 470 22.81 -2.93 19.04
C ASN A 470 23.57 -3.25 17.74
N ILE A 471 22.91 -3.87 16.75
CA ILE A 471 23.50 -4.35 15.50
C ILE A 471 22.80 -3.73 14.28
N ARG A 472 21.48 -3.54 14.37
CA ARG A 472 20.64 -2.84 13.38
C ARG A 472 20.01 -1.61 14.05
N THR A 473 19.25 -0.80 13.31
CA THR A 473 18.50 0.33 13.92
C THR A 473 17.43 -0.19 14.90
N ALA A 474 16.73 -1.26 14.53
CA ALA A 474 15.78 -1.98 15.37
C ALA A 474 15.76 -3.47 15.00
N ASP A 475 15.27 -4.30 15.91
CA ASP A 475 14.85 -5.67 15.64
C ASP A 475 13.31 -5.69 15.60
N ILE A 476 12.71 -6.30 14.56
CA ILE A 476 11.26 -6.46 14.40
C ILE A 476 10.90 -7.92 14.66
N TYR A 477 9.91 -8.18 15.50
CA TYR A 477 9.36 -9.50 15.79
C TYR A 477 7.91 -9.54 15.34
N ILE A 478 7.59 -10.52 14.49
CA ILE A 478 6.21 -10.83 14.07
C ILE A 478 5.86 -12.14 14.79
N ASP A 479 4.77 -12.14 15.57
CA ASP A 479 4.30 -13.30 16.34
C ASP A 479 5.45 -14.04 17.07
N ASP A 480 6.19 -13.26 17.87
CA ASP A 480 7.35 -13.68 18.69
C ASP A 480 8.59 -14.18 17.94
N VAL A 481 8.59 -14.19 16.60
CA VAL A 481 9.74 -14.62 15.79
C VAL A 481 10.34 -13.43 15.03
N LEU A 482 11.64 -13.23 15.19
CA LEU A 482 12.43 -12.18 14.53
C LEU A 482 12.23 -12.21 13.00
N LEU A 483 12.03 -11.03 12.42
CA LEU A 483 12.16 -10.76 10.99
C LEU A 483 13.65 -10.53 10.70
N ASP A 484 14.35 -11.56 10.26
CA ASP A 484 15.74 -11.41 9.79
C ASP A 484 15.78 -11.00 8.32
N GLY A 485 16.62 -10.02 8.00
CA GLY A 485 16.81 -9.49 6.65
C GLY A 485 17.66 -8.21 6.61
N PRO A 486 18.18 -7.84 5.43
CA PRO A 486 18.77 -6.53 5.19
C PRO A 486 17.67 -5.47 5.05
N PHE A 487 17.54 -4.58 6.02
CA PHE A 487 16.60 -3.44 5.98
C PHE A 487 17.18 -2.23 5.21
N ASP A 488 17.98 -2.52 4.18
CA ASP A 488 18.77 -1.53 3.42
C ASP A 488 18.02 -0.99 2.19
N LEU A 489 16.75 -1.38 2.02
CA LEU A 489 15.80 -0.95 1.00
C LEU A 489 14.41 -0.77 1.62
N ASP A 490 13.54 -0.01 0.97
CA ASP A 490 12.13 0.10 1.38
C ASP A 490 11.48 -1.29 1.34
N HIS A 491 10.83 -1.68 2.44
CA HIS A 491 10.27 -3.01 2.63
C HIS A 491 8.84 -2.91 3.15
N GLU A 492 7.92 -3.57 2.46
CA GLU A 492 6.50 -3.62 2.81
C GLU A 492 6.09 -5.08 3.03
N LEU A 493 5.36 -5.33 4.12
CA LEU A 493 4.91 -6.65 4.54
C LEU A 493 3.44 -6.61 4.97
N ASP A 494 2.61 -7.28 4.19
CA ASP A 494 1.22 -7.54 4.53
C ASP A 494 1.08 -8.84 5.33
N LEU A 495 0.39 -8.74 6.46
CA LEU A 495 0.16 -9.83 7.41
C LEU A 495 -1.33 -9.85 7.76
N THR A 496 -1.77 -10.86 8.52
CA THR A 496 -3.17 -10.95 8.96
C THR A 496 -3.54 -9.73 9.79
N GLY A 497 -4.46 -8.90 9.27
CA GLY A 497 -4.98 -7.70 9.92
C GLY A 497 -4.01 -6.53 10.13
N VAL A 498 -2.79 -6.59 9.58
CA VAL A 498 -1.76 -5.55 9.76
C VAL A 498 -0.80 -5.47 8.57
N HIS A 499 -0.49 -4.24 8.15
CA HIS A 499 0.53 -3.90 7.16
C HIS A 499 1.72 -3.22 7.84
N ILE A 500 2.95 -3.56 7.43
CA ILE A 500 4.19 -2.97 7.94
C ILE A 500 4.97 -2.36 6.78
N LYS A 501 5.35 -1.09 6.89
CA LYS A 501 6.20 -0.37 5.94
C LYS A 501 7.46 0.16 6.63
N ILE A 502 8.62 -0.18 6.07
CA ILE A 502 9.94 0.24 6.55
C ILE A 502 10.51 1.22 5.52
N ALA A 503 10.67 2.50 5.90
CA ALA A 503 11.05 3.57 4.98
C ALA A 503 12.50 4.02 5.17
N GLN A 504 13.34 3.87 4.13
CA GLN A 504 14.78 4.19 4.15
C GLN A 504 15.07 5.62 4.64
N ASN A 505 14.39 6.61 4.06
CA ASN A 505 14.76 8.03 4.16
C ASN A 505 14.75 8.59 5.59
N LEU A 506 13.94 8.01 6.49
CA LEU A 506 13.80 8.44 7.89
C LEU A 506 14.02 7.29 8.88
N LYS A 507 14.26 6.05 8.40
CA LYS A 507 14.24 4.81 9.19
C LYS A 507 12.93 4.59 9.96
N ASN A 508 11.83 5.20 9.51
CA ASN A 508 10.52 5.06 10.15
C ASN A 508 9.98 3.64 9.94
N PHE A 509 9.41 3.08 10.99
CA PHE A 509 8.58 1.89 10.92
C PHE A 509 7.12 2.30 11.04
N ILE A 510 6.36 2.14 9.97
CA ILE A 510 4.93 2.42 9.92
C ILE A 510 4.21 1.08 10.06
N VAL A 511 3.32 0.95 11.05
CA VAL A 511 2.52 -0.26 11.28
C VAL A 511 1.04 0.14 11.26
N SER A 512 0.30 -0.30 10.25
CA SER A 512 -1.11 0.04 10.03
C SER A 512 -2.01 -1.17 10.24
N PHE A 513 -3.07 -1.03 11.03
CA PHE A 513 -4.02 -2.11 11.34
C PHE A 513 -5.34 -1.95 10.58
N ALA A 514 -6.01 -3.07 10.34
CA ALA A 514 -7.25 -3.20 9.57
C ALA A 514 -8.47 -2.42 10.12
N ASP A 515 -8.34 -1.83 11.31
CA ASP A 515 -9.33 -1.02 12.03
C ASP A 515 -9.03 0.49 12.00
N GLY A 516 -7.98 0.90 11.25
CA GLY A 516 -7.60 2.30 11.11
C GLY A 516 -6.80 2.87 12.27
N MET A 517 -5.95 2.04 12.89
CA MET A 517 -4.84 2.54 13.69
C MET A 517 -3.52 2.45 12.92
N THR A 518 -2.77 3.55 12.86
CA THR A 518 -1.41 3.57 12.29
C THR A 518 -0.40 4.12 13.30
N PHE A 519 0.70 3.39 13.46
CA PHE A 519 1.80 3.67 14.37
C PHE A 519 3.04 4.02 13.56
N THR A 520 3.46 5.28 13.55
CA THR A 520 4.68 5.75 12.90
C THR A 520 5.78 5.89 13.95
N ILE A 521 6.67 4.90 14.02
CA ILE A 521 7.78 4.82 14.99
C ILE A 521 9.05 5.38 14.35
N THR A 522 9.63 6.42 14.95
CA THR A 522 10.85 7.10 14.48
C THR A 522 12.03 6.82 15.42
N PRO A 523 13.11 6.16 14.96
CA PRO A 523 14.34 5.96 15.75
C PRO A 523 15.21 7.22 15.77
N TYR A 524 15.56 7.69 16.97
CA TYR A 524 16.56 8.75 17.17
C TYR A 524 17.59 8.35 18.24
N ILE A 525 18.36 9.32 18.74
CA ILE A 525 19.47 9.10 19.67
C ILE A 525 18.95 8.42 20.96
N ARG A 526 19.27 7.13 21.14
CA ARG A 526 19.04 6.33 22.37
C ARG A 526 17.56 6.12 22.78
N ALA A 527 16.58 6.53 21.98
CA ALA A 527 15.15 6.29 22.21
C ALA A 527 14.37 6.11 20.87
N PHE A 528 13.15 5.62 20.96
CA PHE A 528 12.14 5.77 19.90
C PHE A 528 11.19 6.92 20.20
N GLY A 529 10.75 7.61 19.15
CA GLY A 529 9.54 8.41 19.14
C GLY A 529 8.42 7.67 18.44
N ILE A 530 7.18 8.07 18.68
CA ILE A 530 6.01 7.54 17.99
C ILE A 530 4.94 8.62 17.78
N GLU A 531 4.31 8.54 16.62
CA GLU A 531 3.08 9.24 16.24
C GLU A 531 2.00 8.16 16.02
N VAL A 532 0.83 8.31 16.63
CA VAL A 532 -0.24 7.30 16.63
C VAL A 532 -1.53 7.92 16.12
N LEU A 533 -1.95 7.48 14.93
CA LEU A 533 -3.23 7.79 14.32
C LEU A 533 -4.25 6.71 14.67
N ILE A 534 -5.50 7.08 14.97
CA ILE A 534 -6.63 6.17 15.18
C ILE A 534 -7.89 6.67 14.46
N SER A 535 -8.71 5.77 13.91
CA SER A 535 -9.98 6.14 13.25
C SER A 535 -10.85 7.03 14.14
N SER A 536 -11.60 7.93 13.52
CA SER A 536 -12.64 8.73 14.19
C SER A 536 -13.70 7.84 14.87
N ASP A 537 -13.84 6.58 14.47
CA ASP A 537 -14.64 5.56 15.16
C ASP A 537 -14.19 5.32 16.62
N PHE A 538 -12.92 5.52 16.97
CA PHE A 538 -12.43 5.37 18.34
C PHE A 538 -12.83 6.54 19.26
N LYS A 539 -13.47 7.58 18.73
CA LYS A 539 -13.84 8.77 19.50
C LYS A 539 -14.92 8.51 20.55
N GLY A 540 -14.84 9.25 21.65
CA GLY A 540 -15.59 9.05 22.88
C GLY A 540 -14.80 8.22 23.90
N ASN A 541 -15.48 7.72 24.93
CA ASN A 541 -14.84 7.04 26.06
C ASN A 541 -14.50 5.57 25.74
N LYS A 542 -13.78 5.35 24.62
CA LYS A 542 -13.32 4.04 24.13
C LYS A 542 -11.84 3.80 24.43
N THR A 543 -11.01 4.83 24.31
CA THR A 543 -9.56 4.74 24.59
C THR A 543 -9.25 4.89 26.08
N SER A 544 -8.13 4.29 26.50
CA SER A 544 -7.55 4.44 27.83
C SER A 544 -6.05 4.12 27.81
N GLY A 545 -5.27 4.62 28.77
CA GLY A 545 -3.81 4.47 28.83
C GLY A 545 -3.09 5.82 28.85
N LEU A 546 -1.76 5.81 28.70
CA LEU A 546 -0.95 7.03 28.72
C LEU A 546 -1.21 8.00 27.53
N LEU A 547 -1.86 7.54 26.45
CA LEU A 547 -2.27 8.42 25.33
C LEU A 547 -3.63 9.11 25.55
N GLY A 548 -4.30 8.84 26.68
CA GLY A 548 -5.49 9.57 27.12
C GLY A 548 -6.82 9.03 26.60
N VAL A 549 -7.87 9.87 26.74
CA VAL A 549 -9.25 9.54 26.38
C VAL A 549 -9.65 10.41 25.18
N TYR A 550 -9.81 9.82 24.00
CA TYR A 550 -10.07 10.57 22.76
C TYR A 550 -11.54 11.01 22.67
N ASN A 551 -11.98 12.05 23.39
CA ASN A 551 -13.38 12.47 23.42
C ASN A 551 -13.62 13.96 23.09
N GLY A 552 -12.54 14.75 22.96
CA GLY A 552 -12.54 16.21 22.80
C GLY A 552 -12.33 17.01 24.10
N ASN A 553 -11.93 16.37 25.22
CA ASN A 553 -11.80 16.97 26.54
C ASN A 553 -10.51 16.53 27.26
N SER A 554 -9.42 17.26 27.03
CA SER A 554 -8.14 17.07 27.73
C SER A 554 -8.16 17.28 29.26
N SER A 555 -9.31 17.57 29.87
CA SER A 555 -9.45 17.56 31.34
C SER A 555 -9.68 16.17 31.96
N ASP A 556 -9.99 15.14 31.16
CA ASP A 556 -10.08 13.73 31.62
C ASP A 556 -8.99 12.79 31.07
N ASP A 557 -8.08 13.29 30.24
CA ASP A 557 -6.91 12.58 29.70
C ASP A 557 -6.03 11.90 30.76
N LEU A 558 -5.86 12.50 31.93
CA LEU A 558 -5.10 11.92 33.05
C LEU A 558 -5.93 10.94 33.88
N THR A 559 -6.72 10.09 33.21
CA THR A 559 -7.47 9.00 33.83
C THR A 559 -6.55 7.86 34.26
N LEU A 560 -6.73 7.38 35.48
CA LEU A 560 -6.06 6.20 36.04
C LEU A 560 -6.83 4.91 35.70
N PRO A 561 -6.20 3.71 35.77
CA PRO A 561 -6.86 2.42 35.45
C PRO A 561 -8.10 2.09 36.30
N ASN A 562 -8.31 2.80 37.42
CA ASN A 562 -9.47 2.65 38.29
C ASN A 562 -10.60 3.68 38.01
N GLY A 563 -10.49 4.47 36.93
CA GLY A 563 -11.44 5.53 36.57
C GLY A 563 -11.30 6.84 37.34
N THR A 564 -10.26 7.00 38.17
CA THR A 564 -9.98 8.28 38.84
C THR A 564 -9.32 9.23 37.85
N ILE A 565 -9.89 10.41 37.64
CA ILE A 565 -9.27 11.49 36.86
C ILE A 565 -8.32 12.29 37.77
N LEU A 566 -7.05 12.41 37.38
CA LEU A 566 -6.09 13.30 38.02
C LEU A 566 -6.22 14.73 37.44
N PRO A 567 -6.24 15.80 38.25
CA PRO A 567 -6.40 17.17 37.73
C PRO A 567 -5.28 17.60 36.79
N ILE A 568 -5.60 18.26 35.67
CA ILE A 568 -4.63 18.78 34.69
C ILE A 568 -3.62 19.79 35.23
N ASN A 569 -3.87 20.39 36.40
CA ASN A 569 -2.96 21.30 37.09
C ASN A 569 -2.07 20.59 38.13
N SER A 570 -2.05 19.26 38.15
CA SER A 570 -1.16 18.47 39.01
C SER A 570 0.30 18.69 38.64
N THR A 571 1.19 18.63 39.62
CA THR A 571 2.63 18.72 39.36
C THR A 571 3.13 17.49 38.60
N ALA A 572 4.21 17.63 37.82
CA ALA A 572 4.83 16.50 37.13
C ALA A 572 5.24 15.34 38.07
N ALA A 573 5.52 15.65 39.35
CA ALA A 573 5.77 14.64 40.38
C ALA A 573 4.49 13.83 40.73
N GLU A 574 3.33 14.49 40.86
CA GLU A 574 2.04 13.84 41.09
C GLU A 574 1.59 13.05 39.86
N ILE A 575 1.76 13.60 38.66
CA ILE A 575 1.51 12.92 37.38
C ILE A 575 2.34 11.63 37.32
N TYR A 576 3.67 11.72 37.53
CA TYR A 576 4.55 10.56 37.58
C TYR A 576 4.14 9.52 38.65
N PHE A 577 3.83 9.95 39.87
CA PHE A 577 3.55 9.00 40.95
C PHE A 577 2.23 8.25 40.77
N ASN A 578 1.21 8.88 40.16
CA ASN A 578 -0.09 8.27 39.92
C ASN A 578 -0.16 7.47 38.61
N LEU A 579 0.39 8.00 37.50
CA LEU A 579 0.37 7.31 36.19
C LEU A 579 1.18 6.01 36.17
N LYS A 580 2.05 5.76 37.16
CA LYS A 580 2.63 4.43 37.43
C LYS A 580 1.61 3.30 37.50
N ALA A 581 0.35 3.60 37.84
CA ALA A 581 -0.73 2.61 37.82
C ALA A 581 -0.93 1.95 36.44
N TRP A 582 -0.52 2.61 35.33
CA TRP A 582 -0.55 2.05 33.98
C TRP A 582 0.58 1.04 33.67
N ASN A 583 1.41 0.67 34.65
CA ASN A 583 2.38 -0.42 34.50
C ASN A 583 1.64 -1.74 34.23
N ILE A 584 2.06 -2.44 33.18
CA ILE A 584 1.38 -3.63 32.67
C ILE A 584 1.56 -4.80 33.65
N ALA A 585 0.49 -5.52 33.98
CA ALA A 585 0.62 -6.72 34.80
C ALA A 585 1.35 -7.86 34.06
N LYS A 586 2.07 -8.71 34.79
CA LYS A 586 2.88 -9.81 34.21
C LYS A 586 2.11 -10.79 33.32
N ASN A 587 0.80 -10.94 33.54
CA ASN A 587 -0.11 -11.76 32.74
C ASN A 587 -0.83 -10.99 31.61
N GLU A 588 -0.63 -9.66 31.52
CA GLU A 588 -1.13 -8.79 30.46
C GLU A 588 -0.03 -8.37 29.47
N SER A 589 1.25 -8.60 29.78
CA SER A 589 2.36 -8.25 28.88
C SER A 589 2.30 -9.06 27.59
N LEU A 590 2.33 -8.35 26.47
CA LEU A 590 2.42 -8.94 25.13
C LEU A 590 3.88 -9.08 24.65
N PHE A 591 4.85 -8.55 25.39
CA PHE A 591 6.24 -8.51 24.96
C PHE A 591 6.88 -9.90 24.83
N TYR A 592 7.59 -10.10 23.72
CA TYR A 592 8.63 -11.10 23.62
C TYR A 592 9.83 -10.70 24.48
N TYR A 593 10.40 -11.67 25.20
CA TYR A 593 11.61 -11.53 25.98
C TYR A 593 12.69 -12.44 25.38
N THR A 594 13.80 -11.84 24.95
CA THR A 594 14.96 -12.56 24.39
C THR A 594 15.76 -13.28 25.48
N ASP A 595 16.57 -14.27 25.09
CA ASP A 595 17.36 -15.12 26.00
C ASP A 595 18.05 -14.33 27.14
N GLY A 596 17.74 -14.69 28.38
CA GLY A 596 18.26 -14.05 29.60
C GLY A 596 17.42 -12.88 30.13
N ASN A 597 16.49 -12.34 29.35
CA ASN A 597 15.53 -11.32 29.78
C ASN A 597 14.20 -11.93 30.22
N THR A 598 13.48 -11.19 31.08
CA THR A 598 12.13 -11.53 31.55
C THR A 598 11.33 -10.24 31.81
N TYR A 599 10.04 -10.36 32.07
CA TYR A 599 9.23 -9.26 32.62
C TYR A 599 9.90 -8.58 33.84
N ASP A 600 10.50 -9.36 34.75
CA ASP A 600 11.10 -8.85 35.98
C ASP A 600 12.46 -8.15 35.74
N THR A 601 13.04 -8.30 34.54
CA THR A 601 14.24 -7.58 34.11
C THR A 601 13.95 -6.09 33.90
N PHE A 602 12.78 -5.77 33.34
CA PHE A 602 12.39 -4.40 32.99
C PHE A 602 11.49 -3.75 34.06
N ASN A 603 10.62 -4.53 34.71
CA ASN A 603 9.65 -4.02 35.67
C ASN A 603 10.15 -4.12 37.12
N GLY A 604 9.61 -3.29 38.02
CA GLY A 604 9.89 -3.34 39.46
C GLY A 604 11.25 -2.80 39.90
N GLN A 605 12.08 -2.31 38.98
CA GLN A 605 13.41 -1.76 39.29
C GLN A 605 13.32 -0.43 40.06
N PRO A 606 14.21 -0.18 41.04
CA PRO A 606 14.16 1.03 41.86
C PRO A 606 14.62 2.26 41.07
N PHE A 607 13.67 3.14 40.72
CA PHE A 607 13.92 4.34 39.91
C PHE A 607 13.28 5.60 40.51
N SER A 608 14.00 6.70 40.41
CA SER A 608 13.60 8.04 40.88
C SER A 608 14.02 9.07 39.83
N PRO A 609 13.16 9.37 38.85
CA PRO A 609 13.50 10.23 37.73
C PRO A 609 13.51 11.69 38.10
N VAL A 610 14.05 12.50 37.18
CA VAL A 610 13.77 13.94 37.17
C VAL A 610 12.35 14.17 36.67
N ALA A 611 11.49 14.75 37.50
CA ALA A 611 10.10 15.08 37.13
C ALA A 611 9.96 16.46 36.45
N ASN A 612 10.87 17.39 36.73
CA ASN A 612 10.90 18.75 36.17
C ASN A 612 12.36 19.21 36.08
N TYR A 613 12.70 19.98 35.03
CA TYR A 613 13.98 20.68 34.95
C TYR A 613 14.02 21.90 35.87
N ASP A 614 15.22 22.40 36.14
CA ASP A 614 15.48 23.61 36.94
C ASP A 614 15.60 24.81 36.00
N PRO A 615 14.64 25.77 36.00
CA PRO A 615 14.66 26.91 35.07
C PRO A 615 15.89 27.82 35.22
N SER A 616 16.59 27.78 36.36
CA SER A 616 17.82 28.57 36.56
C SER A 616 19.02 28.04 35.77
N LYS A 617 18.93 26.82 35.23
CA LYS A 617 19.96 26.19 34.37
C LYS A 617 19.77 26.51 32.89
N VAL A 618 18.65 27.08 32.47
CA VAL A 618 18.38 27.39 31.04
C VAL A 618 19.33 28.48 30.56
N THR A 619 20.15 28.16 29.56
CA THR A 619 21.09 29.12 28.96
C THR A 619 20.46 29.88 27.78
N PRO A 620 21.07 31.00 27.34
CA PRO A 620 20.67 31.66 26.09
C PRO A 620 20.81 30.74 24.86
N GLU A 621 21.75 29.80 24.88
CA GLU A 621 21.97 28.81 23.83
C GLU A 621 20.84 27.76 23.78
N MET A 622 20.44 27.22 24.95
CA MET A 622 19.26 26.36 25.08
C MET A 622 17.99 27.08 24.60
N THR A 623 17.85 28.37 24.96
CA THR A 623 16.72 29.20 24.53
C THR A 623 16.72 29.42 23.02
N ALA A 624 17.88 29.67 22.40
CA ALA A 624 18.01 29.86 20.96
C ALA A 624 17.76 28.56 20.17
N LEU A 625 18.23 27.41 20.67
CA LEU A 625 17.97 26.10 20.06
C LEU A 625 16.49 25.74 20.16
N CYS A 626 15.91 25.74 21.36
CA CYS A 626 14.54 25.26 21.58
C CYS A 626 13.44 26.26 21.17
N GLY A 627 13.73 27.56 21.12
CA GLY A 627 12.75 28.59 20.78
C GLY A 627 11.59 28.75 21.77
N GLY A 628 11.70 28.14 22.97
CA GLY A 628 10.68 28.16 24.02
C GLY A 628 9.85 26.87 24.15
N ASP A 629 10.01 25.87 23.28
CA ASP A 629 9.35 24.57 23.48
C ASP A 629 9.86 23.91 24.78
N GLN A 630 8.91 23.47 25.61
CA GLN A 630 9.18 23.00 26.97
C GLN A 630 9.73 21.58 27.03
N PHE A 631 9.51 20.77 25.99
CA PHE A 631 10.04 19.41 25.90
C PHE A 631 11.51 19.45 25.48
N CYS A 632 11.83 20.20 24.43
CA CYS A 632 13.22 20.50 24.05
C CYS A 632 14.01 21.13 25.21
N LEU A 633 13.43 22.08 25.95
CA LEU A 633 14.09 22.71 27.11
C LEU A 633 14.27 21.75 28.30
N PHE A 634 13.34 20.81 28.51
CA PHE A 634 13.51 19.74 29.49
C PHE A 634 14.72 18.88 29.09
N ASP A 635 14.65 18.27 27.90
CA ASP A 635 15.66 17.33 27.42
C ASP A 635 17.07 17.94 27.41
N TYR A 636 17.22 19.18 26.91
CA TYR A 636 18.53 19.85 26.87
C TYR A 636 19.07 20.15 28.29
N VAL A 637 18.21 20.53 29.24
CA VAL A 637 18.66 20.80 30.63
C VAL A 637 18.96 19.53 31.41
N ILE A 638 18.35 18.39 31.05
CA ILE A 638 18.52 17.12 31.77
C ILE A 638 19.63 16.24 31.18
N THR A 639 19.76 16.12 29.86
CA THR A 639 20.88 15.38 29.23
C THR A 639 22.13 16.22 28.97
N GLY A 640 21.97 17.53 28.75
CA GLY A 640 23.03 18.39 28.23
C GLY A 640 23.38 18.15 26.75
N ASP A 641 22.61 17.33 26.01
CA ASP A 641 22.89 16.97 24.62
C ASP A 641 22.06 17.85 23.65
N PRO A 642 22.68 18.84 22.95
CA PRO A 642 21.95 19.72 22.03
C PRO A 642 21.36 18.97 20.83
N ASN A 643 21.91 17.81 20.46
CA ASN A 643 21.42 17.04 19.32
C ASN A 643 20.11 16.35 19.69
N PHE A 644 20.08 15.70 20.86
CA PHE A 644 18.88 15.03 21.38
C PHE A 644 17.72 16.04 21.53
N ALA A 645 17.97 17.18 22.17
CA ALA A 645 16.97 18.24 22.31
C ALA A 645 16.47 18.80 20.95
N ASN A 646 17.36 18.88 19.95
CA ASN A 646 16.99 19.29 18.60
C ASN A 646 16.10 18.26 17.90
N GLU A 647 16.34 16.95 18.08
CA GLU A 647 15.43 15.89 17.58
C GLU A 647 14.05 15.99 18.25
N THR A 648 13.97 16.18 19.56
CA THR A 648 12.70 16.43 20.28
C THR A 648 11.94 17.63 19.70
N LYS A 649 12.65 18.72 19.37
CA LYS A 649 12.07 19.89 18.72
C LYS A 649 11.57 19.58 17.29
N ILE A 650 12.33 18.80 16.50
CA ILE A 650 11.94 18.39 15.14
C ILE A 650 10.67 17.55 15.19
N LEU A 651 10.59 16.57 16.09
CA LEU A 651 9.41 15.71 16.26
C LEU A 651 8.19 16.51 16.76
N GLY A 652 8.38 17.42 17.72
CA GLY A 652 7.30 18.31 18.20
C GLY A 652 6.80 19.30 17.14
N ASN A 653 7.68 19.79 16.27
CA ASN A 653 7.30 20.60 15.11
C ASN A 653 6.51 19.77 14.09
N LYS A 654 7.02 18.59 13.67
CA LYS A 654 6.33 17.69 12.74
C LYS A 654 4.92 17.38 13.24
N LEU A 655 4.78 16.97 14.50
CA LEU A 655 3.49 16.68 15.11
C LEU A 655 2.55 17.90 15.04
N SER A 656 3.05 19.11 15.28
CA SER A 656 2.26 20.35 15.21
C SER A 656 1.80 20.66 13.78
N GLU A 657 2.61 20.32 12.77
CA GLU A 657 2.27 20.41 11.35
C GLU A 657 1.23 19.35 10.96
N THR A 658 1.43 18.08 11.37
CA THR A 658 0.48 16.97 11.17
C THR A 658 -0.89 17.29 11.79
N ILE A 659 -0.94 17.71 13.06
CA ILE A 659 -2.19 18.12 13.75
C ILE A 659 -2.91 19.21 12.95
N LYS A 660 -2.17 20.24 12.51
CA LYS A 660 -2.74 21.37 11.77
C LYS A 660 -3.32 20.94 10.42
N ALA A 661 -2.64 20.06 9.69
CA ALA A 661 -3.10 19.56 8.39
C ALA A 661 -4.34 18.66 8.54
N LEU A 662 -4.32 17.71 9.49
CA LEU A 662 -5.44 16.82 9.75
C LEU A 662 -6.70 17.59 10.23
N GLN A 663 -6.55 18.65 11.03
CA GLN A 663 -7.67 19.43 11.55
C GLN A 663 -8.24 20.47 10.58
N GLU A 664 -7.77 20.54 9.33
CA GLU A 664 -8.26 21.51 8.34
C GLU A 664 -9.71 21.18 7.89
N GLN A 665 -10.64 22.11 8.16
CA GLN A 665 -12.06 21.93 7.84
C GLN A 665 -12.37 22.42 6.42
N ILE A 666 -12.37 21.48 5.47
CA ILE A 666 -12.71 21.73 4.07
C ILE A 666 -14.24 21.87 3.90
N PRO A 667 -14.77 22.90 3.21
CA PRO A 667 -16.19 22.96 2.92
C PRO A 667 -16.57 21.83 1.95
N LEU A 668 -17.67 21.11 2.26
CA LEU A 668 -18.20 20.04 1.43
C LEU A 668 -19.69 20.28 1.15
N CYS A 669 -20.07 20.11 -0.12
CA CYS A 669 -21.47 20.05 -0.53
C CYS A 669 -22.08 18.71 -0.11
N SER A 670 -23.37 18.69 0.26
CA SER A 670 -24.07 17.44 0.58
C SER A 670 -24.03 16.48 -0.61
N MET A 671 -23.85 15.18 -0.35
CA MET A 671 -23.74 14.20 -1.43
C MET A 671 -25.05 14.08 -2.22
N LEU A 672 -24.93 13.82 -3.52
CA LEU A 672 -26.05 13.77 -4.45
C LEU A 672 -26.42 12.32 -4.78
N THR A 673 -27.71 12.04 -4.75
CA THR A 673 -28.30 10.80 -5.21
C THR A 673 -28.35 10.81 -6.74
N LYS A 674 -27.72 9.81 -7.36
CA LYS A 674 -27.83 9.56 -8.80
C LYS A 674 -29.28 9.17 -9.16
N PRO A 675 -29.90 9.76 -10.20
CA PRO A 675 -31.25 9.40 -10.61
C PRO A 675 -31.30 7.96 -11.17
N GLU A 676 -32.37 7.22 -10.84
CA GLU A 676 -32.61 5.88 -11.39
C GLU A 676 -32.78 5.96 -12.92
N ASN A 677 -32.10 5.10 -13.68
CA ASN A 677 -32.02 5.15 -15.15
C ASN A 677 -31.43 6.47 -15.71
N GLY A 678 -30.56 7.11 -14.93
CA GLY A 678 -29.76 8.25 -15.38
C GLY A 678 -28.41 8.35 -14.68
N TYR A 679 -27.79 9.52 -14.85
CA TYR A 679 -26.43 9.79 -14.38
C TYR A 679 -26.30 11.21 -13.83
N VAL A 680 -25.26 11.41 -13.03
CA VAL A 680 -24.81 12.72 -12.57
C VAL A 680 -23.31 12.82 -12.85
N ASN A 681 -22.91 13.84 -13.60
CA ASN A 681 -21.51 14.18 -13.84
C ASN A 681 -21.11 15.23 -12.82
N LEU A 682 -20.10 14.90 -12.03
CA LEU A 682 -19.59 15.70 -10.92
C LEU A 682 -18.12 15.31 -10.69
N GLU A 683 -17.23 16.28 -10.68
CA GLU A 683 -15.79 16.01 -10.46
C GLU A 683 -15.44 15.83 -8.98
N THR A 684 -16.09 16.56 -8.09
CA THR A 684 -15.75 16.65 -6.65
C THR A 684 -16.93 17.12 -5.81
N TYR A 685 -16.85 17.00 -4.47
CA TYR A 685 -17.79 17.64 -3.53
C TYR A 685 -17.29 18.97 -2.94
N ILE A 686 -16.07 19.40 -3.28
CA ILE A 686 -15.48 20.64 -2.75
C ILE A 686 -15.85 21.85 -3.64
N PRO A 687 -16.51 22.89 -3.09
CA PRO A 687 -17.01 24.04 -3.85
C PRO A 687 -15.88 24.94 -4.43
N PRO A 688 -16.23 25.92 -5.29
CA PRO A 688 -17.52 26.04 -5.98
C PRO A 688 -17.64 24.93 -7.04
N VAL A 689 -18.80 24.28 -7.13
CA VAL A 689 -18.97 23.09 -7.99
C VAL A 689 -20.37 23.00 -8.61
N THR A 690 -20.43 22.47 -9.85
CA THR A 690 -21.67 22.21 -10.59
C THR A 690 -21.83 20.71 -10.82
N ALA A 691 -22.98 20.16 -10.45
CA ALA A 691 -23.42 18.82 -10.84
C ALA A 691 -24.31 18.91 -12.09
N ILE A 692 -24.07 18.06 -13.09
CA ILE A 692 -24.86 18.01 -14.33
C ILE A 692 -25.57 16.67 -14.43
N PHE A 693 -26.89 16.68 -14.62
CA PHE A 693 -27.73 15.48 -14.64
C PHE A 693 -28.18 15.12 -16.06
N GLY A 694 -28.32 13.83 -16.31
CA GLY A 694 -28.89 13.30 -17.55
C GLY A 694 -29.55 11.92 -17.35
N CYS A 695 -30.19 11.44 -18.40
CA CYS A 695 -30.88 10.14 -18.42
C CYS A 695 -30.32 9.24 -19.52
N PHE A 696 -30.48 7.93 -19.38
CA PHE A 696 -30.15 6.99 -20.45
C PHE A 696 -31.26 6.92 -21.51
N ASP A 697 -30.94 6.29 -22.66
CA ASP A 697 -31.85 6.15 -23.79
C ASP A 697 -33.20 5.54 -23.37
N GLY A 698 -34.29 6.16 -23.82
CA GLY A 698 -35.65 5.79 -23.45
C GLY A 698 -36.23 6.56 -22.24
N TYR A 699 -35.45 7.41 -21.58
CA TYR A 699 -35.88 8.22 -20.43
C TYR A 699 -35.70 9.73 -20.68
N VAL A 700 -36.48 10.55 -19.97
CA VAL A 700 -36.41 12.02 -19.98
C VAL A 700 -36.27 12.54 -18.56
N LEU A 701 -35.45 13.58 -18.38
CA LEU A 701 -35.18 14.22 -17.10
C LEU A 701 -36.32 15.17 -16.70
N GLU A 702 -36.87 14.98 -15.50
CA GLU A 702 -37.82 15.90 -14.89
C GLU A 702 -37.21 16.52 -13.64
N GLY A 703 -37.06 17.85 -13.63
CA GLY A 703 -36.42 18.61 -12.55
C GLY A 703 -35.29 19.51 -13.08
N ASN A 704 -34.28 19.75 -12.25
CA ASN A 704 -33.14 20.60 -12.59
C ASN A 704 -32.11 19.81 -13.44
N THR A 705 -31.70 20.34 -14.59
CA THR A 705 -30.62 19.75 -15.41
C THR A 705 -29.23 19.94 -14.79
N GLN A 706 -29.07 20.95 -13.95
CA GLN A 706 -27.83 21.29 -13.25
C GLN A 706 -28.15 21.76 -11.84
N LEU A 707 -27.28 21.43 -10.88
CA LEU A 707 -27.27 21.99 -9.54
C LEU A 707 -25.90 22.63 -9.28
N PHE A 708 -25.89 23.73 -8.53
CA PHE A 708 -24.68 24.48 -8.20
C PHE A 708 -24.55 24.67 -6.69
N CYS A 709 -23.32 24.58 -6.17
CA CYS A 709 -22.99 24.70 -4.76
C CYS A 709 -21.74 25.59 -4.57
N ASP A 710 -21.94 26.75 -3.94
CA ASP A 710 -20.88 27.73 -3.59
C ASP A 710 -20.19 27.44 -2.24
N SER A 711 -20.80 26.60 -1.40
CA SER A 711 -20.33 26.34 -0.03
C SER A 711 -20.74 24.94 0.44
N ASN A 712 -21.87 24.82 1.15
CA ASN A 712 -22.29 23.58 1.83
C ASN A 712 -23.71 23.15 1.42
N SER A 713 -24.30 23.73 0.37
CA SER A 713 -25.69 23.48 -0.04
C SER A 713 -25.90 23.74 -1.52
N TRP A 714 -26.70 22.89 -2.16
CA TRP A 714 -27.09 23.02 -3.56
C TRP A 714 -28.23 24.04 -3.73
N ASN A 715 -28.23 24.75 -4.85
CA ASN A 715 -29.21 25.77 -5.19
C ASN A 715 -30.58 25.25 -5.68
N GLY A 716 -30.86 23.95 -5.53
CA GLY A 716 -32.07 23.30 -6.04
C GLY A 716 -32.20 21.85 -5.58
N THR A 717 -33.15 21.11 -6.16
CA THR A 717 -33.45 19.71 -5.83
C THR A 717 -32.99 18.74 -6.93
N GLU A 718 -32.68 17.51 -6.53
CA GLU A 718 -32.35 16.41 -7.43
C GLU A 718 -33.48 16.14 -8.46
N PRO A 719 -33.15 15.90 -9.74
CA PRO A 719 -34.12 15.52 -10.77
C PRO A 719 -34.39 14.01 -10.77
N VAL A 720 -35.43 13.59 -11.52
CA VAL A 720 -35.79 12.18 -11.72
C VAL A 720 -35.89 11.87 -13.21
N CYS A 721 -35.36 10.73 -13.64
CA CYS A 721 -35.54 10.23 -15.01
C CYS A 721 -36.84 9.42 -15.10
N LYS A 722 -37.72 9.76 -16.04
CA LYS A 722 -38.97 9.03 -16.30
C LYS A 722 -38.96 8.42 -17.68
N SER A 723 -39.48 7.20 -17.81
CA SER A 723 -39.59 6.49 -19.08
C SER A 723 -40.43 7.29 -20.08
N LEU A 724 -39.98 7.40 -21.33
CA LEU A 724 -40.78 7.91 -22.44
C LEU A 724 -42.03 7.04 -22.61
N SER A 725 -43.17 7.54 -22.12
CA SER A 725 -44.45 6.89 -22.33
C SER A 725 -44.76 6.84 -23.81
N THR A 726 -44.86 5.64 -24.37
CA THR A 726 -45.36 5.42 -25.72
C THR A 726 -46.86 5.68 -25.76
N GLU A 727 -47.23 6.97 -25.80
CA GLU A 727 -48.54 7.39 -26.28
C GLU A 727 -48.70 6.85 -27.70
N THR A 728 -49.40 5.72 -27.81
CA THR A 728 -49.85 5.18 -29.07
C THR A 728 -50.91 6.14 -29.59
N THR A 729 -50.48 7.17 -30.33
CA THR A 729 -51.36 8.15 -30.95
C THR A 729 -52.31 7.41 -31.89
N THR A 730 -53.49 7.05 -31.39
CA THR A 730 -54.49 6.32 -32.18
C THR A 730 -55.00 7.27 -33.25
N ILE A 731 -54.41 7.18 -34.45
CA ILE A 731 -54.81 7.95 -35.62
C ILE A 731 -56.23 7.49 -35.98
N SER A 732 -57.22 8.21 -35.46
CA SER A 732 -58.62 8.08 -35.82
C SER A 732 -58.74 8.34 -37.32
N THR A 733 -59.02 7.30 -38.09
CA THR A 733 -59.14 7.33 -39.56
C THR A 733 -60.45 8.02 -39.99
N ALA A 734 -60.50 9.33 -39.79
CA ALA A 734 -61.60 10.18 -40.22
C ALA A 734 -61.65 10.26 -41.76
N THR A 735 -62.59 9.50 -42.35
CA THR A 735 -62.76 9.44 -43.80
C THR A 735 -63.57 10.64 -44.31
N THR A 736 -62.91 11.62 -44.91
CA THR A 736 -63.56 12.69 -45.69
C THR A 736 -62.86 12.91 -47.03
N THR A 737 -63.66 13.02 -48.09
CA THR A 737 -63.19 13.02 -49.48
C THR A 737 -63.16 14.42 -50.12
N SER A 738 -62.27 14.55 -51.11
CA SER A 738 -62.27 15.53 -52.22
C SER A 738 -61.93 17.01 -51.95
N ASN A 739 -60.78 17.40 -52.51
CA ASN A 739 -60.59 18.50 -53.47
C ASN A 739 -60.80 19.97 -53.03
N CYS A 740 -59.68 20.71 -53.01
CA CYS A 740 -59.53 21.86 -53.92
C CYS A 740 -58.08 21.91 -54.48
N PHE A 741 -57.76 22.88 -55.35
CA PHE A 741 -56.76 22.71 -56.41
C PHE A 741 -55.77 23.88 -56.55
N SER A 742 -54.62 23.61 -57.20
CA SER A 742 -53.66 24.53 -57.85
C SER A 742 -52.51 25.18 -57.05
N THR A 743 -51.44 25.48 -57.81
CA THR A 743 -50.16 26.16 -57.47
C THR A 743 -49.22 25.43 -56.48
N CYS A 744 -47.96 25.15 -56.79
CA CYS A 744 -47.23 25.29 -58.05
C CYS A 744 -46.13 24.21 -58.18
N MET A 745 -45.98 23.63 -59.38
CA MET A 745 -44.82 22.82 -59.77
C MET A 745 -44.09 23.50 -60.93
N SER A 746 -42.88 24.00 -60.68
CA SER A 746 -41.94 24.33 -61.76
C SER A 746 -40.49 24.41 -61.27
N GLN A 747 -39.63 23.66 -61.94
CA GLN A 747 -38.16 23.71 -61.91
C GLN A 747 -37.45 23.13 -60.68
N CYS A 748 -36.68 22.07 -60.95
CA CYS A 748 -35.73 21.44 -60.04
C CYS A 748 -34.34 22.12 -60.12
N SER A 749 -33.42 21.62 -59.30
CA SER A 749 -31.96 21.68 -59.49
C SER A 749 -31.24 22.99 -59.16
N SER A 750 -30.76 23.09 -57.92
CA SER A 750 -29.29 23.13 -57.69
C SER A 750 -28.95 22.84 -56.22
N THR A 751 -27.80 22.21 -56.00
CA THR A 751 -27.16 22.09 -54.68
C THR A 751 -26.50 23.41 -54.29
N THR A 752 -26.38 23.68 -53.00
CA THR A 752 -25.55 24.80 -52.51
C THR A 752 -24.84 24.38 -51.22
N VAL A 753 -23.51 24.50 -51.22
CA VAL A 753 -22.66 24.34 -50.04
C VAL A 753 -22.51 25.70 -49.37
N PHE A 754 -22.68 25.77 -48.05
CA PHE A 754 -22.39 26.99 -47.30
C PHE A 754 -20.90 27.09 -46.98
N THR A 755 -20.27 28.18 -47.43
CA THR A 755 -18.96 28.63 -46.96
C THR A 755 -19.10 30.02 -46.35
N THR A 756 -18.53 30.21 -45.15
CA THR A 756 -18.56 31.49 -44.45
C THR A 756 -17.22 32.21 -44.59
N SER A 757 -17.23 33.40 -45.19
CA SER A 757 -16.08 34.29 -45.27
C SER A 757 -16.34 35.59 -44.50
N VAL A 758 -15.31 36.09 -43.80
CA VAL A 758 -15.38 37.33 -43.02
C VAL A 758 -14.50 38.38 -43.66
N THR A 759 -15.07 39.57 -43.91
CA THR A 759 -14.39 40.68 -44.60
C THR A 759 -13.82 41.71 -43.62
N LYS A 760 -12.92 42.57 -44.13
CA LYS A 760 -12.00 43.39 -43.34
C LYS A 760 -12.37 44.89 -43.41
N GLY A 761 -12.56 45.52 -42.26
CA GLY A 761 -12.75 46.98 -42.12
C GLY A 761 -11.42 47.75 -42.03
N SER A 762 -11.45 49.06 -42.28
CA SER A 762 -10.26 49.92 -42.42
C SER A 762 -10.17 51.07 -41.41
N ASN A 763 -8.94 51.60 -41.26
CA ASN A 763 -8.48 52.55 -40.25
C ASN A 763 -8.86 54.02 -40.57
N PRO A 764 -8.79 54.94 -39.58
CA PRO A 764 -7.91 56.12 -39.80
C PRO A 764 -7.16 56.66 -38.55
N THR A 765 -5.97 57.21 -38.78
CA THR A 765 -5.25 58.32 -38.08
C THR A 765 -5.39 58.55 -36.55
N GLY A 766 -4.35 58.71 -35.73
CA GLY A 766 -2.89 58.66 -35.95
C GLY A 766 -2.12 59.83 -35.29
N THR A 767 -1.17 59.56 -34.38
CA THR A 767 -0.10 60.48 -33.91
C THR A 767 0.95 59.75 -33.05
N ALA A 768 2.13 60.35 -32.85
CA ALA A 768 3.28 59.90 -32.04
C ALA A 768 4.15 61.15 -31.69
N PRO A 769 5.30 61.09 -30.94
CA PRO A 769 5.99 59.97 -30.27
C PRO A 769 6.46 60.29 -28.82
N THR A 770 7.20 59.38 -28.14
CA THR A 770 8.51 59.67 -27.46
C THR A 770 9.18 58.41 -26.83
N GLU A 771 10.40 58.56 -26.30
CA GLU A 771 11.44 57.53 -26.11
C GLU A 771 11.53 56.84 -24.71
N LYS A 772 12.25 55.69 -24.67
CA LYS A 772 13.12 55.15 -23.56
C LYS A 772 12.43 54.83 -22.20
N SER A 773 12.92 53.92 -21.33
CA SER A 773 14.30 53.45 -21.09
C SER A 773 14.41 52.07 -20.40
N THR A 774 15.47 51.32 -20.77
CA THR A 774 16.33 50.45 -19.91
C THR A 774 15.75 49.39 -18.97
N SER A 775 16.13 48.13 -19.24
CA SER A 775 16.42 47.11 -18.22
C SER A 775 17.74 47.40 -17.47
N SER A 776 17.88 46.92 -16.24
CA SER A 776 19.16 46.88 -15.52
C SER A 776 19.38 45.57 -14.75
N ALA A 777 20.33 44.74 -15.19
CA ALA A 777 20.99 43.78 -14.32
C ALA A 777 22.04 44.51 -13.45
N ASN A 778 22.55 43.89 -12.38
CA ASN A 778 24.00 43.79 -12.16
C ASN A 778 24.47 43.01 -10.91
N ASN A 779 25.60 42.29 -11.11
CA ASN A 779 26.75 42.15 -10.20
C ASN A 779 26.68 41.24 -8.96
N LEU A 780 27.76 40.55 -8.54
CA LEU A 780 29.08 40.25 -9.17
C LEU A 780 29.84 39.15 -8.38
N LYS A 781 30.83 38.51 -9.03
CA LYS A 781 32.08 37.94 -8.44
C LYS A 781 31.96 36.62 -7.61
N SER A 782 32.96 35.73 -7.54
CA SER A 782 34.30 35.69 -8.22
C SER A 782 35.08 34.37 -8.00
N ILE A 783 35.63 33.77 -9.08
CA ILE A 783 36.95 33.06 -9.17
C ILE A 783 37.14 31.82 -8.24
N SER A 784 37.43 30.60 -8.73
CA SER A 784 38.67 30.26 -9.47
C SER A 784 38.63 28.92 -10.26
N PHE A 785 39.29 28.92 -11.43
CA PHE A 785 40.24 27.94 -12.00
C PHE A 785 40.29 26.49 -11.47
N MET A 786 40.42 25.46 -12.32
CA MET A 786 41.54 25.25 -13.28
C MET A 786 41.18 24.43 -14.56
N PHE A 787 42.13 24.33 -15.51
CA PHE A 787 42.05 23.72 -16.86
C PHE A 787 43.34 22.82 -17.11
N ILE A 788 43.78 22.29 -18.27
CA ILE A 788 43.69 22.71 -19.70
C ILE A 788 44.14 21.54 -20.67
N LEU A 789 43.37 21.19 -21.72
CA LEU A 789 43.81 20.71 -23.08
C LEU A 789 44.46 19.28 -23.28
N PHE A 790 44.53 18.63 -24.48
CA PHE A 790 44.00 18.91 -25.85
C PHE A 790 43.90 17.69 -26.84
N ILE A 791 43.11 17.89 -27.93
CA ILE A 791 42.92 17.24 -29.28
C ILE A 791 43.87 16.13 -29.79
N ILE A 792 43.42 15.16 -30.61
CA ILE A 792 43.39 15.08 -32.10
C ILE A 792 42.75 13.70 -32.49
N TRP A 793 41.97 13.42 -33.56
CA TRP A 793 41.19 14.14 -34.60
C TRP A 793 40.35 13.11 -35.45
N GLY A 794 39.45 13.52 -36.36
CA GLY A 794 38.75 12.65 -37.35
C GLY A 794 37.22 12.43 -37.11
N ILE A 795 36.29 13.24 -37.63
CA ILE A 795 35.85 13.46 -39.03
C ILE A 795 35.06 12.23 -39.58
N HIS A 796 33.83 12.37 -40.09
CA HIS A 796 33.24 13.55 -40.75
C HIS A 796 31.96 14.14 -40.15
#